data_AF-A0A1Q9JG91-F1
#
_entry.id   AF-A0A1Q9JG91-F1
#
_cell.length_a   1.000
_cell.length_b   1.000
_cell.length_c   1.000
_cell.angle_alpha   90.00
_cell.angle_beta   90.00
_cell.angle_gamma   90.00
#
_symmetry.space_group_name_H-M   'P 1'
#
loop_
_entity.id
_entity.type
_entity.pdbx_description
1 polymer ?
#
loop_
_entity_poly.entity_id
_entity_poly.type
_entity_poly.pdbx_seq_one_letter_code
_entity_poly.pdbx_strand_id
1 'polypeptide(L)'
;MNHHHKGKNRRLVRYAAILAAAVLTGALSVTCAFAAIAPAGSDGDAGKIWIGENREQTYETLDKAVAAAGEGDVIHLQGNFREDGAAAKGAAVNKAVTLDVAENAVINGDGTANGITLSNGAKLRCSGGASLTMSGFKTALTVGAGSIVQDGKYVLDGNEIGFALSGTGKLQGSGRSALTVSAKNSSGRAFSYDSASRFIGCTVDVQANKELSEQYNALHLENASLTTKGVWYYFNPQGDTVLLSLDHSDFYAYKATGASAYKQTMSIFGPSEIKNGSVLTSDGSRITNTGAMKVTDSEVVFKNSYAGGLNINYGGTALFTNSTLTGVNMRSTPLYGAGLNDPKGQFIKFTGDSVVNTPAKDKTADNGGADSPAEYIVTGGSFRIAYDAGYNYDVTTPTNGEENGNERLTLFTLTDTSVTGLNPINKKGETYTYSVAKASDDQKKHVWVPAAKVTFRLNNGNASFADGTTKNKTAQTIRGYRLDDVTGNTRPGDPSDSDGSRFLGWFYRDSSGAEKAFVWDDKITEDRDVYAKWDMKTVVYHNGRGETFISPVSSDKEKTTVLGYDVITKQSSEFSVPGKQFRYWTKDAAGKTQAILPGSEVSFAQGEISCDLYAQYDDLQYQVSFSANGGQFSDTSVFKQNPDVFEIQKDANGGETAVLRNKATYGQTLHELLGSFDYNKLKPDAGAVKTGSLLADRNNWNSGEDGSGKSYRFDDYKLFGIFEMKGDNPEITGDTVYYLKWKDDPGVQTIEASGMNLPGDLWGRSQSTSSKTEVVCDGETFSLTGAVDISSVKEKMTYIENMFSEVQGDFASIGLTDPRSVFTAVLTMPEGVKIPDDPEVSAEGLGDCFVLGKTSVDGQKITVTFTLRGGLTDYQKLKDAVDSAGVESPLAQGKNTISLTVGGLGTDGGKTADEQKLTVTGTVNGNFSAVAKKNDELKRFRFSWSATQSDTGRDENATGKDTIQHTLLISKPMELILGGDILIGEDTEHEALHQVNAGDTVTYTGRLDVSSIKEQIQSLKDNYGGDADKITTDRVRSTFTAVLTMEDGLVLPENPTASLTDNDLFEIRSVEREGQRVTIVMGLKKEYTKFSDLYRDVTGVSDTLDMKVPGVKIPADTKGGTKLKVTGEVTGTFTGEAISEAGTLKAFNYRWKAEQTEEGRDFMIQDPDSKTIQYTISVVKKAPDKPDTPDKPDKPDKPNKPDKPTNPEKKKDEGGIGPLTGDQTSVLLWGGTALLAVLAAAGLILKRRRRS
;
A
#
# COMPACT_ATOMS: atom_id res chain seq x y z
N MET A 1 5.40 -8.15 -40.77
CA MET A 1 6.55 -7.86 -41.66
C MET A 1 6.60 -8.89 -42.79
N ASN A 2 7.33 -8.61 -43.87
CA ASN A 2 7.38 -9.45 -45.07
C ASN A 2 8.53 -10.48 -45.06
N HIS A 3 8.54 -11.33 -46.10
CA HIS A 3 9.56 -12.34 -46.50
C HIS A 3 9.35 -13.79 -46.00
N HIS A 4 9.61 -14.84 -46.82
CA HIS A 4 9.52 -14.95 -48.29
C HIS A 4 9.60 -16.43 -48.72
N HIS A 5 8.87 -16.83 -49.79
CA HIS A 5 9.12 -18.05 -50.62
C HIS A 5 9.01 -19.42 -49.91
N LYS A 6 8.90 -20.58 -50.58
CA LYS A 6 8.32 -20.98 -51.90
C LYS A 6 8.01 -22.49 -51.81
N GLY A 7 6.83 -22.95 -52.23
CA GLY A 7 6.49 -24.38 -52.27
C GLY A 7 5.30 -24.64 -53.19
N LYS A 8 5.46 -25.52 -54.18
CA LYS A 8 4.54 -25.62 -55.34
C LYS A 8 3.55 -26.80 -55.26
N ASN A 9 2.38 -26.52 -55.85
CA ASN A 9 1.47 -27.44 -56.53
C ASN A 9 0.53 -28.33 -55.71
N ARG A 10 -0.59 -28.64 -56.38
CA ARG A 10 -1.85 -29.21 -55.90
C ARG A 10 -2.32 -30.16 -57.01
N ARG A 11 -3.06 -31.23 -56.65
CA ARG A 11 -4.11 -31.87 -57.50
C ARG A 11 -3.63 -32.63 -58.78
N LEU A 12 -4.40 -33.52 -59.42
CA LEU A 12 -5.74 -34.09 -59.17
C LEU A 12 -5.87 -35.50 -59.83
N VAL A 13 -6.53 -36.46 -59.13
CA VAL A 13 -7.54 -37.46 -59.60
C VAL A 13 -7.34 -38.36 -60.84
N ARG A 14 -7.96 -39.55 -60.77
CA ARG A 14 -8.07 -40.59 -61.81
C ARG A 14 -9.48 -40.69 -62.42
N TYR A 15 -9.54 -41.16 -63.66
CA TYR A 15 -10.68 -41.76 -64.39
C TYR A 15 -10.15 -43.06 -65.06
N ALA A 16 -10.91 -44.11 -65.44
CA ALA A 16 -12.34 -44.40 -65.34
C ALA A 16 -12.66 -45.92 -65.24
N ALA A 17 -13.67 -46.27 -64.45
CA ALA A 17 -14.89 -47.09 -64.73
C ALA A 17 -14.96 -48.26 -65.78
N ILE A 18 -15.54 -49.41 -65.33
CA ILE A 18 -16.31 -50.48 -66.06
C ILE A 18 -15.45 -51.33 -67.07
N LEU A 19 -15.69 -52.59 -67.54
CA LEU A 19 -16.74 -53.65 -67.56
C LEU A 19 -16.42 -54.84 -66.59
N ALA A 20 -17.23 -55.89 -66.29
CA ALA A 20 -18.25 -56.77 -66.95
C ALA A 20 -17.66 -58.00 -67.72
N ALA A 21 -18.23 -59.21 -67.79
CA ALA A 21 -19.28 -59.95 -67.03
C ALA A 21 -19.36 -61.44 -67.51
N ALA A 22 -19.90 -62.40 -66.73
CA ALA A 22 -20.31 -63.75 -67.23
C ALA A 22 -21.20 -64.61 -66.28
N VAL A 23 -22.52 -64.67 -66.55
CA VAL A 23 -23.23 -65.87 -67.08
C VAL A 23 -23.32 -67.21 -66.29
N LEU A 24 -24.56 -67.53 -65.87
CA LEU A 24 -25.31 -68.82 -65.86
C LEU A 24 -25.17 -69.95 -64.78
N THR A 25 -26.36 -70.29 -64.22
CA THR A 25 -26.93 -71.64 -63.90
C THR A 25 -26.20 -72.71 -63.08
N GLY A 26 -26.95 -73.35 -62.17
CA GLY A 26 -26.72 -74.71 -61.67
C GLY A 26 -27.45 -74.99 -60.36
N ALA A 27 -28.27 -76.03 -60.29
CA ALA A 27 -28.99 -76.43 -59.06
C ALA A 27 -28.99 -77.96 -58.90
N LEU A 28 -29.05 -78.42 -57.65
CA LEU A 28 -29.10 -79.84 -57.21
C LEU A 28 -27.79 -80.64 -57.49
N SER A 29 -27.44 -81.68 -56.73
CA SER A 29 -28.16 -82.39 -55.65
C SER A 29 -27.21 -83.04 -54.61
N VAL A 30 -27.70 -83.09 -53.35
CA VAL A 30 -27.61 -84.22 -52.39
C VAL A 30 -26.29 -85.00 -52.27
N THR A 31 -25.71 -84.99 -51.05
CA THR A 31 -25.35 -86.24 -50.36
C THR A 31 -25.29 -86.03 -48.85
N CYS A 32 -25.88 -86.94 -48.07
CA CYS A 32 -25.59 -87.07 -46.64
C CYS A 32 -24.47 -88.10 -46.46
N ALA A 33 -23.57 -87.86 -45.53
CA ALA A 33 -22.66 -88.86 -44.97
C ALA A 33 -22.53 -88.61 -43.46
N PHE A 34 -22.55 -89.68 -42.66
CA PHE A 34 -22.50 -89.57 -41.20
C PHE A 34 -21.07 -89.39 -40.66
N ALA A 35 -21.01 -88.95 -39.41
CA ALA A 35 -19.82 -88.64 -38.62
C ALA A 35 -18.59 -89.53 -38.81
N ALA A 36 -17.42 -88.90 -38.77
CA ALA A 36 -16.20 -89.48 -38.23
C ALA A 36 -15.85 -88.74 -36.94
N ILE A 37 -15.92 -89.42 -35.80
CA ILE A 37 -15.49 -88.87 -34.50
C ILE A 37 -13.95 -88.95 -34.44
N ALA A 38 -13.30 -87.84 -34.11
CA ALA A 38 -11.87 -87.78 -33.80
C ALA A 38 -11.69 -87.53 -32.28
N PRO A 39 -10.69 -88.14 -31.61
CA PRO A 39 -10.62 -88.18 -30.16
C PRO A 39 -10.13 -86.88 -29.53
N ALA A 40 -10.47 -86.69 -28.24
CA ALA A 40 -10.03 -85.56 -27.45
C ALA A 40 -8.49 -85.56 -27.24
N GLY A 41 -7.82 -84.54 -27.77
CA GLY A 41 -6.49 -84.13 -27.34
C GLY A 41 -6.58 -83.19 -26.14
N SER A 42 -5.78 -83.43 -25.11
CA SER A 42 -5.86 -82.72 -23.82
C SER A 42 -4.96 -81.48 -23.76
N ASP A 43 -5.36 -80.39 -24.41
CA ASP A 43 -4.90 -79.03 -24.06
C ASP A 43 -6.03 -78.30 -23.31
N GLY A 44 -5.77 -77.91 -22.06
CA GLY A 44 -6.73 -77.22 -21.21
C GLY A 44 -7.06 -75.80 -21.69
N ASP A 45 -6.09 -75.16 -22.33
CA ASP A 45 -6.15 -73.77 -22.77
C ASP A 45 -6.77 -73.56 -24.17
N ALA A 46 -7.06 -74.63 -24.92
CA ALA A 46 -7.54 -74.52 -26.29
C ALA A 46 -9.00 -74.03 -26.36
N GLY A 47 -9.23 -72.96 -27.15
CA GLY A 47 -10.53 -72.30 -27.31
C GLY A 47 -11.65 -73.20 -27.84
N LYS A 48 -12.84 -73.11 -27.21
CA LYS A 48 -14.03 -73.94 -27.50
C LYS A 48 -15.30 -73.09 -27.57
N ILE A 49 -16.19 -73.45 -28.49
CA ILE A 49 -17.54 -72.88 -28.66
C ILE A 49 -18.53 -74.05 -28.69
N TRP A 50 -19.62 -74.01 -27.94
CA TRP A 50 -20.70 -75.02 -27.98
C TRP A 50 -22.07 -74.39 -27.73
N ILE A 51 -23.15 -75.18 -27.80
CA ILE A 51 -24.54 -74.71 -27.64
C ILE A 51 -25.22 -75.46 -26.49
N GLY A 52 -25.86 -74.72 -25.58
CA GLY A 52 -26.54 -75.26 -24.41
C GLY A 52 -25.62 -76.14 -23.54
N GLU A 53 -26.16 -77.23 -23.02
CA GLU A 53 -25.41 -78.15 -22.15
C GLU A 53 -24.48 -79.12 -22.92
N ASN A 54 -24.58 -79.19 -24.25
CA ASN A 54 -23.82 -80.15 -25.06
C ASN A 54 -22.37 -79.71 -25.30
N ARG A 55 -21.52 -79.91 -24.27
CA ARG A 55 -20.06 -79.65 -24.33
C ARG A 55 -19.29 -80.58 -25.29
N GLU A 56 -19.89 -81.67 -25.79
CA GLU A 56 -19.23 -82.58 -26.76
C GLU A 56 -19.32 -82.06 -28.20
N GLN A 57 -20.37 -81.32 -28.55
CA GLN A 57 -20.56 -80.75 -29.88
C GLN A 57 -19.96 -79.35 -29.99
N THR A 58 -18.67 -79.28 -30.29
CA THR A 58 -17.94 -78.00 -30.46
C THR A 58 -17.99 -77.45 -31.88
N TYR A 59 -17.95 -76.12 -32.00
CA TYR A 59 -17.93 -75.37 -33.26
C TYR A 59 -16.61 -74.59 -33.41
N GLU A 60 -16.06 -74.55 -34.61
CA GLU A 60 -14.79 -73.85 -34.90
C GLU A 60 -14.90 -72.32 -34.90
N THR A 61 -16.10 -71.78 -35.18
CA THR A 61 -16.36 -70.34 -35.25
C THR A 61 -17.73 -69.99 -34.70
N LEU A 62 -17.89 -68.75 -34.23
CA LEU A 62 -19.16 -68.23 -33.73
C LEU A 62 -20.25 -68.25 -34.82
N ASP A 63 -19.94 -67.98 -36.09
CA ASP A 63 -20.92 -68.09 -37.17
C ASP A 63 -21.47 -69.51 -37.35
N LYS A 64 -20.62 -70.54 -37.20
CA LYS A 64 -21.07 -71.94 -37.27
C LYS A 64 -21.99 -72.29 -36.10
N ALA A 65 -21.72 -71.77 -34.90
CA ALA A 65 -22.58 -71.93 -33.73
C ALA A 65 -23.90 -71.15 -33.89
N VAL A 66 -23.86 -69.87 -34.28
CA VAL A 66 -25.06 -69.04 -34.52
C VAL A 66 -25.92 -69.62 -35.63
N ALA A 67 -25.33 -70.18 -36.69
CA ALA A 67 -26.09 -70.86 -37.75
C ALA A 67 -26.90 -72.05 -37.19
N ALA A 68 -26.31 -72.86 -36.30
CA ALA A 68 -26.92 -74.04 -35.72
C ALA A 68 -27.90 -73.76 -34.56
N ALA A 69 -27.71 -72.67 -33.81
CA ALA A 69 -28.56 -72.29 -32.68
C ALA A 69 -30.00 -71.92 -33.07
N GLY A 70 -30.98 -72.24 -32.22
CA GLY A 70 -32.32 -71.67 -32.26
C GLY A 70 -32.37 -70.25 -31.70
N GLU A 71 -33.54 -69.62 -31.71
CA GLU A 71 -33.77 -68.39 -30.93
C GLU A 71 -34.01 -68.75 -29.46
N GLY A 72 -33.45 -67.96 -28.53
CA GLY A 72 -33.44 -68.25 -27.09
C GLY A 72 -32.26 -69.09 -26.60
N ASP A 73 -31.54 -69.77 -27.49
CA ASP A 73 -30.39 -70.61 -27.15
C ASP A 73 -29.24 -69.83 -26.49
N VAL A 74 -28.44 -70.55 -25.70
CA VAL A 74 -27.17 -70.07 -25.15
C VAL A 74 -26.02 -70.68 -25.95
N ILE A 75 -25.18 -69.83 -26.54
CA ILE A 75 -23.93 -70.21 -27.19
C ILE A 75 -22.81 -69.91 -26.20
N HIS A 76 -22.05 -70.92 -25.80
CA HIS A 76 -21.00 -70.76 -24.80
C HIS A 76 -19.61 -70.61 -25.45
N LEU A 77 -18.73 -69.86 -24.78
CA LEU A 77 -17.36 -69.55 -25.19
C LEU A 77 -16.38 -69.79 -24.01
N GLN A 78 -15.24 -70.43 -24.26
CA GLN A 78 -14.10 -70.48 -23.34
C GLN A 78 -12.75 -70.63 -24.05
N GLY A 79 -11.66 -70.34 -23.35
CA GLY A 79 -10.29 -70.68 -23.74
C GLY A 79 -9.61 -69.70 -24.69
N ASN A 80 -8.35 -70.00 -25.02
CA ASN A 80 -7.51 -69.19 -25.90
C ASN A 80 -7.70 -69.65 -27.35
N PHE A 81 -8.19 -68.75 -28.20
CA PHE A 81 -8.35 -68.98 -29.63
C PHE A 81 -7.08 -68.58 -30.39
N ARG A 82 -6.94 -69.09 -31.61
CA ARG A 82 -5.79 -68.82 -32.48
C ARG A 82 -5.60 -67.33 -32.77
N GLU A 83 -4.34 -66.95 -32.95
CA GLU A 83 -3.90 -65.60 -33.32
C GLU A 83 -4.18 -65.23 -34.80
N ASP A 84 -5.09 -65.94 -35.46
CA ASP A 84 -5.64 -65.64 -36.79
C ASP A 84 -7.04 -64.97 -36.71
N GLY A 85 -7.61 -64.89 -35.49
CA GLY A 85 -8.93 -64.34 -35.18
C GLY A 85 -10.11 -65.20 -35.64
N ALA A 86 -9.87 -66.36 -36.27
CA ALA A 86 -10.86 -67.08 -37.09
C ALA A 86 -12.17 -67.41 -36.35
N ALA A 87 -12.09 -67.64 -35.04
CA ALA A 87 -13.24 -67.97 -34.20
C ALA A 87 -14.32 -66.87 -34.17
N ALA A 88 -13.95 -65.59 -34.34
CA ALA A 88 -14.84 -64.43 -34.25
C ALA A 88 -14.73 -63.45 -35.43
N LYS A 89 -13.99 -63.80 -36.49
CA LYS A 89 -13.60 -62.90 -37.59
C LYS A 89 -14.80 -62.46 -38.44
N GLY A 90 -15.37 -61.31 -38.12
CA GLY A 90 -16.59 -60.77 -38.75
C GLY A 90 -17.88 -61.44 -38.28
N ALA A 91 -17.85 -62.14 -37.13
CA ALA A 91 -18.93 -63.03 -36.71
C ALA A 91 -20.24 -62.29 -36.44
N ALA A 92 -21.34 -62.78 -37.02
CA ALA A 92 -22.65 -62.14 -37.01
C ALA A 92 -23.64 -62.88 -36.08
N VAL A 93 -23.69 -62.49 -34.82
CA VAL A 93 -24.70 -62.95 -33.86
C VAL A 93 -26.02 -62.20 -34.15
N ASN A 94 -26.79 -62.75 -35.10
CA ASN A 94 -27.97 -62.12 -35.70
C ASN A 94 -29.32 -62.81 -35.38
N LYS A 95 -29.32 -63.64 -34.34
CA LYS A 95 -30.50 -64.28 -33.73
C LYS A 95 -30.65 -63.79 -32.29
N ALA A 96 -31.84 -63.94 -31.72
CA ALA A 96 -32.11 -63.64 -30.31
C ALA A 96 -31.51 -64.71 -29.35
N VAL A 97 -30.18 -64.90 -29.42
CA VAL A 97 -29.40 -65.84 -28.61
C VAL A 97 -28.61 -65.13 -27.51
N THR A 98 -28.16 -65.88 -26.51
CA THR A 98 -27.20 -65.40 -25.50
C THR A 98 -25.81 -65.97 -25.78
N LEU A 99 -24.85 -65.13 -26.15
CA LEU A 99 -23.44 -65.49 -26.14
C LEU A 99 -22.91 -65.38 -24.71
N ASP A 100 -22.42 -66.49 -24.17
CA ASP A 100 -22.07 -66.66 -22.77
C ASP A 100 -20.61 -67.08 -22.62
N VAL A 101 -19.77 -66.16 -22.13
CA VAL A 101 -18.37 -66.44 -21.82
C VAL A 101 -18.37 -67.21 -20.50
N ALA A 102 -18.33 -68.55 -20.59
CA ALA A 102 -18.59 -69.46 -19.48
C ALA A 102 -17.38 -69.63 -18.56
N GLU A 103 -16.19 -69.58 -19.15
CA GLU A 103 -14.87 -69.55 -18.52
C GLU A 103 -14.03 -68.50 -19.30
N ASN A 104 -12.87 -68.07 -18.80
CA ASN A 104 -12.08 -67.01 -19.45
C ASN A 104 -11.79 -67.32 -20.93
N ALA A 105 -11.96 -66.32 -21.81
CA ALA A 105 -11.75 -66.45 -23.25
C ALA A 105 -10.86 -65.34 -23.80
N VAL A 106 -9.94 -65.69 -24.70
CA VAL A 106 -9.02 -64.75 -25.36
C VAL A 106 -9.08 -64.96 -26.87
N ILE A 107 -9.31 -63.88 -27.63
CA ILE A 107 -9.38 -63.91 -29.10
C ILE A 107 -8.50 -62.79 -29.66
N ASN A 108 -7.47 -63.16 -30.43
CA ASN A 108 -6.54 -62.22 -31.06
C ASN A 108 -6.78 -62.18 -32.57
N GLY A 109 -7.11 -61.00 -33.11
CA GLY A 109 -7.34 -60.76 -34.53
C GLY A 109 -6.08 -60.38 -35.32
N ASP A 110 -6.17 -60.46 -36.65
CA ASP A 110 -5.07 -60.23 -37.60
C ASP A 110 -4.86 -58.76 -38.02
N GLY A 111 -5.54 -57.82 -37.38
CA GLY A 111 -5.55 -56.39 -37.70
C GLY A 111 -6.41 -56.00 -38.92
N THR A 112 -6.97 -56.96 -39.67
CA THR A 112 -7.63 -56.67 -40.96
C THR A 112 -9.16 -56.61 -40.89
N ALA A 113 -9.77 -57.27 -39.90
CA ALA A 113 -11.21 -57.54 -39.83
C ALA A 113 -11.86 -56.99 -38.55
N ASN A 114 -13.20 -57.00 -38.53
CA ASN A 114 -13.98 -56.85 -37.30
C ASN A 114 -14.04 -58.18 -36.53
N GLY A 115 -14.38 -58.11 -35.26
CA GLY A 115 -14.73 -59.25 -34.42
C GLY A 115 -16.25 -59.49 -34.42
N ILE A 116 -16.84 -59.56 -33.22
CA ILE A 116 -18.23 -59.96 -32.98
C ILE A 116 -19.18 -58.80 -33.29
N THR A 117 -20.28 -59.09 -33.99
CA THR A 117 -21.41 -58.18 -34.20
C THR A 117 -22.68 -58.77 -33.62
N LEU A 118 -23.23 -58.15 -32.57
CA LEU A 118 -24.53 -58.48 -31.98
C LEU A 118 -25.64 -57.70 -32.69
N SER A 119 -26.73 -58.37 -33.05
CA SER A 119 -27.92 -57.77 -33.66
C SER A 119 -29.17 -58.59 -33.36
N ASN A 120 -30.37 -58.08 -33.69
CA ASN A 120 -31.63 -58.83 -33.59
C ASN A 120 -31.92 -59.41 -32.18
N GLY A 121 -31.72 -58.60 -31.14
CA GLY A 121 -32.00 -59.01 -29.75
C GLY A 121 -30.92 -59.89 -29.10
N ALA A 122 -29.79 -60.12 -29.78
CA ALA A 122 -28.66 -60.87 -29.23
C ALA A 122 -28.13 -60.28 -27.91
N LYS A 123 -27.67 -61.16 -27.03
CA LYS A 123 -27.11 -60.82 -25.72
C LYS A 123 -25.68 -61.34 -25.61
N LEU A 124 -24.83 -60.62 -24.88
CA LEU A 124 -23.49 -61.06 -24.50
C LEU A 124 -23.32 -60.93 -22.98
N ARG A 125 -22.85 -61.98 -22.29
CA ARG A 125 -22.56 -61.97 -20.84
C ARG A 125 -21.26 -62.74 -20.54
N CYS A 126 -20.72 -62.61 -19.33
CA CYS A 126 -19.72 -63.53 -18.79
C CYS A 126 -20.23 -64.18 -17.50
N SER A 127 -20.34 -65.51 -17.49
CA SER A 127 -20.79 -66.27 -16.32
C SER A 127 -19.64 -66.53 -15.32
N GLY A 128 -19.98 -66.78 -14.05
CA GLY A 128 -19.02 -67.26 -13.05
C GLY A 128 -17.86 -66.31 -12.69
N GLY A 129 -17.89 -65.04 -13.12
CA GLY A 129 -16.76 -64.11 -13.00
C GLY A 129 -15.71 -64.24 -14.11
N ALA A 130 -16.02 -64.95 -15.20
CA ALA A 130 -15.19 -65.03 -16.39
C ALA A 130 -15.00 -63.67 -17.08
N SER A 131 -14.03 -63.62 -18.00
CA SER A 131 -13.71 -62.43 -18.79
C SER A 131 -13.50 -62.77 -20.26
N LEU A 132 -13.89 -61.83 -21.13
CA LEU A 132 -13.64 -61.86 -22.56
C LEU A 132 -12.54 -60.85 -22.90
N THR A 133 -11.42 -61.34 -23.42
CA THR A 133 -10.33 -60.50 -23.95
C THR A 133 -10.33 -60.56 -25.47
N MET A 134 -10.35 -59.40 -26.13
CA MET A 134 -10.27 -59.30 -27.59
C MET A 134 -9.28 -58.21 -27.99
N SER A 135 -8.27 -58.57 -28.79
CA SER A 135 -7.26 -57.63 -29.31
C SER A 135 -7.04 -57.83 -30.81
N GLY A 136 -6.40 -56.87 -31.50
CA GLY A 136 -6.01 -57.04 -32.91
C GLY A 136 -7.16 -56.95 -33.92
N PHE A 137 -8.32 -56.37 -33.58
CA PHE A 137 -9.42 -56.13 -34.51
C PHE A 137 -9.55 -54.66 -34.92
N LYS A 138 -10.22 -54.41 -36.05
CA LYS A 138 -10.70 -53.06 -36.43
C LYS A 138 -11.81 -52.60 -35.49
N THR A 139 -12.86 -53.41 -35.33
CA THR A 139 -13.86 -53.26 -34.28
C THR A 139 -14.02 -54.60 -33.59
N ALA A 140 -13.58 -54.75 -32.33
CA ALA A 140 -13.66 -56.06 -31.65
C ALA A 140 -15.09 -56.47 -31.32
N LEU A 141 -15.92 -55.53 -30.85
CA LEU A 141 -17.34 -55.75 -30.55
C LEU A 141 -18.24 -54.66 -31.13
N THR A 142 -19.24 -55.05 -31.92
CA THR A 142 -20.33 -54.15 -32.37
C THR A 142 -21.63 -54.58 -31.72
N VAL A 143 -22.35 -53.65 -31.09
CA VAL A 143 -23.63 -53.88 -30.40
C VAL A 143 -24.71 -53.11 -31.15
N GLY A 144 -25.38 -53.78 -32.08
CA GLY A 144 -26.44 -53.21 -32.89
C GLY A 144 -27.76 -53.02 -32.16
N ALA A 145 -28.74 -52.44 -32.86
CA ALA A 145 -30.05 -52.13 -32.32
C ALA A 145 -30.73 -53.33 -31.65
N GLY A 146 -31.36 -53.07 -30.49
CA GLY A 146 -32.03 -54.08 -29.65
C GLY A 146 -31.11 -55.06 -28.92
N SER A 147 -29.78 -55.02 -29.14
CA SER A 147 -28.83 -55.96 -28.56
C SER A 147 -28.16 -55.38 -27.31
N ILE A 148 -27.76 -56.25 -26.38
CA ILE A 148 -27.20 -55.84 -25.08
C ILE A 148 -25.94 -56.62 -24.69
N VAL A 149 -24.99 -55.92 -24.07
CA VAL A 149 -23.94 -56.53 -23.25
C VAL A 149 -24.37 -56.44 -21.80
N GLN A 150 -24.31 -57.55 -21.08
CA GLN A 150 -24.72 -57.73 -19.69
C GLN A 150 -23.49 -57.91 -18.80
N ASP A 151 -23.71 -58.30 -17.54
CA ASP A 151 -22.63 -58.52 -16.55
C ASP A 151 -21.48 -59.39 -17.08
N GLY A 152 -20.26 -58.96 -16.76
CA GLY A 152 -19.02 -59.55 -17.22
C GLY A 152 -17.86 -58.56 -17.25
N LYS A 153 -16.66 -59.07 -17.56
CA LYS A 153 -15.44 -58.27 -17.74
C LYS A 153 -14.96 -58.38 -19.18
N TYR A 154 -14.92 -57.24 -19.88
CA TYR A 154 -14.62 -57.14 -21.30
C TYR A 154 -13.35 -56.32 -21.51
N VAL A 155 -12.26 -56.99 -21.87
CA VAL A 155 -10.96 -56.36 -22.15
C VAL A 155 -10.80 -56.24 -23.66
N LEU A 156 -11.24 -55.11 -24.22
CA LEU A 156 -11.27 -54.84 -25.66
C LEU A 156 -10.12 -53.90 -26.06
N ASP A 157 -8.96 -54.14 -25.46
CA ASP A 157 -7.74 -53.34 -25.60
C ASP A 157 -6.93 -53.70 -26.86
N GLY A 158 -6.16 -52.76 -27.39
CA GLY A 158 -5.25 -52.98 -28.54
C GLY A 158 -5.93 -53.06 -29.91
N ASN A 159 -7.21 -52.69 -30.00
CA ASN A 159 -7.99 -52.64 -31.25
C ASN A 159 -7.94 -51.23 -31.89
N GLU A 160 -8.39 -51.07 -33.15
CA GLU A 160 -8.64 -49.73 -33.71
C GLU A 160 -9.86 -49.08 -33.01
N ILE A 161 -10.89 -49.90 -32.78
CA ILE A 161 -12.08 -49.66 -31.97
C ILE A 161 -12.29 -50.90 -31.08
N GLY A 162 -12.32 -50.74 -29.76
CA GLY A 162 -12.68 -51.81 -28.83
C GLY A 162 -14.15 -52.17 -28.96
N PHE A 163 -15.05 -51.19 -28.84
CA PHE A 163 -16.48 -51.40 -29.03
C PHE A 163 -17.20 -50.27 -29.79
N ALA A 164 -18.24 -50.64 -30.53
CA ALA A 164 -19.19 -49.71 -31.14
C ALA A 164 -20.62 -50.05 -30.68
N LEU A 165 -21.33 -49.09 -30.12
CA LEU A 165 -22.79 -49.18 -29.93
C LEU A 165 -23.48 -48.54 -31.15
N SER A 166 -24.54 -49.14 -31.68
CA SER A 166 -25.21 -48.64 -32.88
C SER A 166 -26.73 -48.75 -32.76
N GLY A 167 -27.43 -47.68 -33.18
CA GLY A 167 -28.84 -47.49 -32.89
C GLY A 167 -29.12 -47.59 -31.39
N THR A 168 -30.04 -48.48 -31.02
CA THR A 168 -30.47 -48.73 -29.63
C THR A 168 -29.63 -49.75 -28.86
N GLY A 169 -28.45 -50.15 -29.36
CA GLY A 169 -27.55 -51.08 -28.67
C GLY A 169 -27.04 -50.53 -27.32
N LYS A 170 -26.83 -51.40 -26.33
CA LYS A 170 -26.52 -50.99 -24.95
C LYS A 170 -25.41 -51.80 -24.28
N LEU A 171 -24.72 -51.13 -23.36
CA LEU A 171 -24.10 -51.77 -22.20
C LEU A 171 -25.12 -51.67 -21.05
N GLN A 172 -25.55 -52.79 -20.47
CA GLN A 172 -26.58 -52.85 -19.43
C GLN A 172 -26.27 -53.94 -18.39
N GLY A 173 -25.50 -53.57 -17.37
CA GLY A 173 -25.19 -54.41 -16.22
C GLY A 173 -26.20 -54.27 -15.07
N SER A 174 -26.11 -55.17 -14.08
CA SER A 174 -26.86 -55.10 -12.82
C SER A 174 -26.34 -54.01 -11.86
N GLY A 175 -25.11 -53.54 -12.07
CA GLY A 175 -24.50 -52.42 -11.34
C GLY A 175 -23.07 -52.18 -11.81
N ARG A 176 -22.54 -50.96 -11.57
CA ARG A 176 -21.26 -50.45 -12.11
C ARG A 176 -20.08 -51.44 -12.09
N SER A 177 -19.95 -52.25 -11.03
CA SER A 177 -18.86 -53.23 -10.86
C SER A 177 -19.13 -54.60 -11.49
N ALA A 178 -20.37 -54.90 -11.86
CA ALA A 178 -20.77 -56.17 -12.48
C ALA A 178 -20.54 -56.18 -14.00
N LEU A 179 -20.66 -55.03 -14.67
CA LEU A 179 -20.26 -54.85 -16.07
C LEU A 179 -19.07 -53.89 -16.18
N THR A 180 -17.88 -54.44 -16.48
CA THR A 180 -16.66 -53.65 -16.70
C THR A 180 -16.15 -53.82 -18.13
N VAL A 181 -15.85 -52.70 -18.80
CA VAL A 181 -15.36 -52.68 -20.19
C VAL A 181 -14.13 -51.79 -20.32
N SER A 182 -13.04 -52.30 -20.90
CA SER A 182 -11.90 -51.47 -21.29
C SER A 182 -11.75 -51.44 -22.82
N ALA A 183 -11.36 -50.28 -23.34
CA ALA A 183 -10.99 -50.07 -24.73
C ALA A 183 -9.73 -49.19 -24.79
N LYS A 184 -8.62 -49.75 -24.30
CA LYS A 184 -7.34 -49.04 -24.12
C LYS A 184 -6.34 -49.35 -25.21
N ASN A 185 -5.27 -48.57 -25.22
CA ASN A 185 -4.15 -48.68 -26.17
C ASN A 185 -4.58 -48.65 -27.65
N SER A 186 -5.75 -48.06 -27.95
CA SER A 186 -6.38 -48.24 -29.25
C SER A 186 -5.66 -47.47 -30.35
N SER A 187 -5.54 -48.10 -31.52
CA SER A 187 -4.83 -47.54 -32.68
C SER A 187 -5.69 -46.57 -33.50
N GLY A 188 -6.99 -46.49 -33.23
CA GLY A 188 -7.95 -45.57 -33.85
C GLY A 188 -8.75 -44.78 -32.81
N ARG A 189 -10.08 -44.76 -32.95
CA ARG A 189 -10.98 -43.97 -32.09
C ARG A 189 -11.33 -44.62 -30.74
N ALA A 190 -10.90 -45.86 -30.50
CA ALA A 190 -11.18 -46.66 -29.30
C ALA A 190 -12.66 -47.06 -29.08
N PHE A 191 -13.63 -46.16 -29.24
CA PHE A 191 -15.06 -46.48 -29.17
C PHE A 191 -15.92 -45.55 -30.03
N SER A 192 -17.19 -45.91 -30.23
CA SER A 192 -18.24 -45.01 -30.73
C SER A 192 -19.63 -45.46 -30.28
N TYR A 193 -20.59 -44.53 -30.25
CA TYR A 193 -21.99 -44.78 -29.87
C TYR A 193 -22.94 -43.85 -30.65
N ASP A 194 -24.22 -44.24 -30.78
CA ASP A 194 -25.28 -43.39 -31.34
C ASP A 194 -26.14 -42.75 -30.24
N SER A 195 -26.86 -41.65 -30.53
CA SER A 195 -27.69 -40.93 -29.54
C SER A 195 -28.77 -41.80 -28.88
N ALA A 196 -29.17 -42.90 -29.52
CA ALA A 196 -30.13 -43.88 -28.99
C ALA A 196 -29.49 -45.03 -28.18
N SER A 197 -28.15 -45.11 -28.16
CA SER A 197 -27.40 -46.10 -27.38
C SER A 197 -27.38 -45.73 -25.89
N ARG A 198 -27.17 -46.70 -25.00
CA ARG A 198 -27.17 -46.45 -23.54
C ARG A 198 -26.04 -47.16 -22.82
N PHE A 199 -25.54 -46.49 -21.77
CA PHE A 199 -24.56 -47.01 -20.81
C PHE A 199 -25.25 -47.09 -19.44
N ILE A 200 -25.64 -48.29 -19.04
CA ILE A 200 -26.47 -48.55 -17.85
C ILE A 200 -25.73 -49.52 -16.93
N GLY A 201 -25.57 -49.17 -15.64
CA GLY A 201 -25.03 -50.11 -14.64
C GLY A 201 -23.64 -50.65 -14.97
N CYS A 202 -22.73 -49.82 -15.49
CA CYS A 202 -21.43 -50.26 -16.01
C CYS A 202 -20.26 -49.31 -15.70
N THR A 203 -19.03 -49.83 -15.77
CA THR A 203 -17.79 -49.04 -15.70
C THR A 203 -17.01 -49.20 -17.01
N VAL A 204 -16.66 -48.09 -17.66
CA VAL A 204 -16.03 -48.06 -18.99
C VAL A 204 -14.79 -47.18 -18.97
N ASP A 205 -13.67 -47.70 -19.47
CA ASP A 205 -12.36 -47.01 -19.47
C ASP A 205 -11.70 -47.07 -20.86
N VAL A 206 -11.48 -45.91 -21.49
CA VAL A 206 -11.16 -45.76 -22.91
C VAL A 206 -9.87 -44.95 -23.12
N GLN A 207 -8.96 -45.45 -23.95
CA GLN A 207 -7.73 -44.74 -24.32
C GLN A 207 -7.42 -44.87 -25.82
N ALA A 208 -7.62 -43.78 -26.57
CA ALA A 208 -7.24 -43.65 -27.97
C ALA A 208 -5.81 -43.09 -28.10
N ASN A 209 -4.83 -43.92 -28.47
CA ASN A 209 -3.39 -43.57 -28.40
C ASN A 209 -2.95 -42.47 -29.37
N LYS A 210 -3.73 -42.17 -30.41
CA LYS A 210 -3.48 -41.05 -31.33
C LYS A 210 -4.05 -39.72 -30.83
N GLU A 211 -4.86 -39.73 -29.77
CA GLU A 211 -5.63 -38.60 -29.26
C GLU A 211 -6.47 -37.86 -30.33
N LEU A 212 -6.97 -38.63 -31.31
CA LEU A 212 -7.80 -38.22 -32.46
C LEU A 212 -9.17 -38.94 -32.45
N SER A 213 -9.68 -39.29 -31.28
CA SER A 213 -11.05 -39.81 -31.15
C SER A 213 -12.02 -38.65 -30.99
N GLU A 214 -13.14 -38.69 -31.73
CA GLU A 214 -14.14 -37.63 -31.78
C GLU A 214 -15.53 -38.25 -31.58
N GLN A 215 -16.31 -37.70 -30.64
CA GLN A 215 -17.67 -38.15 -30.35
C GLN A 215 -18.66 -36.99 -30.55
N TYR A 216 -19.70 -37.24 -31.36
CA TYR A 216 -20.63 -36.21 -31.85
C TYR A 216 -22.09 -36.42 -31.42
N ASN A 217 -22.40 -37.61 -30.90
CA ASN A 217 -23.75 -38.08 -30.57
C ASN A 217 -24.07 -37.88 -29.09
N ALA A 218 -25.37 -37.82 -28.76
CA ALA A 218 -25.83 -37.59 -27.40
C ALA A 218 -25.39 -38.72 -26.45
N LEU A 219 -24.79 -38.36 -25.32
CA LEU A 219 -24.27 -39.31 -24.33
C LEU A 219 -25.24 -39.45 -23.16
N HIS A 220 -25.62 -40.70 -22.86
CA HIS A 220 -26.55 -41.05 -21.81
C HIS A 220 -25.95 -42.14 -20.90
N LEU A 221 -25.75 -41.78 -19.63
CA LEU A 221 -25.17 -42.62 -18.59
C LEU A 221 -26.17 -42.73 -17.42
N GLU A 222 -26.53 -43.96 -17.06
CA GLU A 222 -27.55 -44.29 -16.05
C GLU A 222 -26.94 -45.28 -15.03
N ASN A 223 -26.65 -44.83 -13.81
CA ASN A 223 -25.82 -45.57 -12.83
C ASN A 223 -24.52 -46.15 -13.45
N ALA A 224 -23.77 -45.31 -14.17
CA ALA A 224 -22.60 -45.74 -14.94
C ALA A 224 -21.38 -44.85 -14.69
N SER A 225 -20.19 -45.35 -15.00
CA SER A 225 -18.93 -44.60 -14.92
C SER A 225 -18.20 -44.71 -16.26
N LEU A 226 -17.80 -43.57 -16.83
CA LEU A 226 -17.06 -43.48 -18.08
C LEU A 226 -15.82 -42.62 -17.90
N THR A 227 -14.63 -43.20 -18.09
CA THR A 227 -13.35 -42.48 -18.12
C THR A 227 -12.75 -42.55 -19.52
N THR A 228 -12.39 -41.40 -20.11
CA THR A 228 -11.83 -41.35 -21.47
C THR A 228 -10.59 -40.47 -21.60
N LYS A 229 -9.60 -40.97 -22.34
CA LYS A 229 -8.36 -40.27 -22.69
C LYS A 229 -8.10 -40.31 -24.20
N GLY A 230 -7.68 -39.16 -24.74
CA GLY A 230 -7.49 -39.01 -26.19
C GLY A 230 -8.80 -38.89 -26.98
N VAL A 231 -9.89 -38.57 -26.29
CA VAL A 231 -11.23 -38.38 -26.85
C VAL A 231 -11.63 -36.92 -26.71
N TRP A 232 -12.12 -36.32 -27.79
CA TRP A 232 -12.74 -35.01 -27.82
C TRP A 232 -14.25 -35.15 -28.08
N TYR A 233 -15.05 -34.32 -27.41
CA TYR A 233 -16.51 -34.37 -27.53
C TYR A 233 -17.02 -33.06 -28.14
N TYR A 234 -17.80 -33.19 -29.20
CA TYR A 234 -18.45 -32.06 -29.87
C TYR A 234 -19.91 -32.44 -30.08
N PHE A 235 -20.70 -32.32 -29.02
CA PHE A 235 -22.11 -32.68 -29.06
C PHE A 235 -22.86 -31.71 -29.97
N ASN A 236 -23.24 -32.17 -31.16
CA ASN A 236 -23.96 -31.38 -32.17
C ASN A 236 -25.39 -31.09 -31.71
N PRO A 237 -25.99 -29.95 -32.13
CA PRO A 237 -27.41 -29.69 -31.88
C PRO A 237 -28.29 -30.75 -32.56
N GLN A 238 -29.22 -31.35 -31.80
CA GLN A 238 -30.15 -32.38 -32.28
C GLN A 238 -31.60 -32.02 -31.90
N GLY A 239 -32.01 -30.79 -32.22
CA GLY A 239 -33.26 -30.20 -31.71
C GLY A 239 -33.24 -30.09 -30.19
N ASP A 240 -34.37 -30.36 -29.54
CA ASP A 240 -34.51 -30.32 -28.08
C ASP A 240 -33.92 -31.55 -27.35
N THR A 241 -33.17 -32.41 -28.06
CA THR A 241 -32.55 -33.61 -27.49
C THR A 241 -31.52 -33.24 -26.43
N VAL A 242 -31.65 -33.82 -25.22
CA VAL A 242 -30.62 -33.71 -24.17
C VAL A 242 -29.35 -34.42 -24.64
N LEU A 243 -28.31 -33.64 -24.92
CA LEU A 243 -27.07 -34.09 -25.54
C LEU A 243 -26.07 -34.72 -24.56
N LEU A 244 -26.16 -34.35 -23.28
CA LEU A 244 -25.40 -34.98 -22.20
C LEU A 244 -26.36 -35.21 -21.03
N SER A 245 -26.52 -36.47 -20.65
CA SER A 245 -27.45 -36.93 -19.62
C SER A 245 -26.70 -37.86 -18.66
N LEU A 246 -26.46 -37.39 -17.44
CA LEU A 246 -25.86 -38.15 -16.35
C LEU A 246 -26.89 -38.31 -15.22
N ASP A 247 -27.26 -39.54 -14.89
CA ASP A 247 -28.12 -39.87 -13.75
C ASP A 247 -27.40 -40.92 -12.87
N HIS A 248 -27.15 -40.59 -11.59
CA HIS A 248 -26.28 -41.37 -10.69
C HIS A 248 -24.94 -41.79 -11.34
N SER A 249 -24.31 -40.94 -12.16
CA SER A 249 -23.24 -41.35 -13.09
C SER A 249 -22.01 -40.46 -13.07
N ASP A 250 -20.85 -41.08 -13.30
CA ASP A 250 -19.55 -40.41 -13.35
C ASP A 250 -19.07 -40.31 -14.82
N PHE A 251 -18.62 -39.14 -15.24
CA PHE A 251 -17.99 -38.95 -16.55
C PHE A 251 -16.71 -38.14 -16.41
N TYR A 252 -15.57 -38.78 -16.64
CA TYR A 252 -14.23 -38.19 -16.56
C TYR A 252 -13.60 -38.10 -17.94
N ALA A 253 -13.44 -36.89 -18.47
CA ALA A 253 -12.82 -36.65 -19.77
C ALA A 253 -11.47 -35.95 -19.62
N TYR A 254 -10.39 -36.61 -20.06
CA TYR A 254 -9.08 -35.99 -20.25
C TYR A 254 -9.00 -35.33 -21.63
N LYS A 255 -8.71 -34.03 -21.66
CA LYS A 255 -8.60 -33.22 -22.88
C LYS A 255 -7.61 -33.82 -23.89
N ALA A 256 -8.13 -34.32 -25.02
CA ALA A 256 -7.33 -34.78 -26.15
C ALA A 256 -6.43 -33.68 -26.74
N THR A 257 -5.25 -34.04 -27.25
CA THR A 257 -4.30 -33.10 -27.87
C THR A 257 -3.96 -33.37 -29.34
N GLY A 258 -4.49 -34.44 -29.95
CA GLY A 258 -4.10 -34.88 -31.29
C GLY A 258 -4.38 -33.88 -32.43
N ALA A 259 -5.30 -32.93 -32.24
CA ALA A 259 -5.57 -31.85 -33.19
C ALA A 259 -5.61 -30.47 -32.52
N SER A 260 -5.15 -29.45 -33.24
CA SER A 260 -5.18 -28.04 -32.80
C SER A 260 -6.58 -27.43 -32.70
N ALA A 261 -7.60 -28.12 -33.20
CA ALA A 261 -9.02 -27.80 -33.02
C ALA A 261 -9.52 -28.12 -31.60
N TYR A 262 -8.92 -29.11 -30.91
CA TYR A 262 -9.34 -29.58 -29.60
C TYR A 262 -8.85 -28.63 -28.50
N LYS A 263 -9.39 -27.40 -28.46
CA LYS A 263 -9.00 -26.38 -27.47
C LYS A 263 -9.62 -26.66 -26.10
N GLN A 264 -10.91 -27.00 -26.11
CA GLN A 264 -11.75 -27.41 -24.98
C GLN A 264 -11.80 -28.94 -24.86
N THR A 265 -12.10 -29.47 -23.67
CA THR A 265 -12.33 -30.91 -23.43
C THR A 265 -13.59 -31.38 -24.15
N MET A 266 -14.64 -30.57 -24.06
CA MET A 266 -15.92 -30.81 -24.75
C MET A 266 -16.66 -29.51 -25.10
N SER A 267 -17.46 -29.59 -26.15
CA SER A 267 -18.47 -28.60 -26.52
C SER A 267 -19.87 -29.21 -26.48
N ILE A 268 -20.82 -28.49 -25.85
CA ILE A 268 -22.21 -28.92 -25.68
C ILE A 268 -23.11 -27.89 -26.38
N PHE A 269 -23.59 -28.19 -27.59
CA PHE A 269 -24.45 -27.30 -28.39
C PHE A 269 -25.94 -27.65 -28.26
N GLY A 270 -26.43 -27.80 -27.03
CA GLY A 270 -27.83 -28.19 -26.75
C GLY A 270 -28.06 -28.51 -25.27
N PRO A 271 -29.28 -28.92 -24.89
CA PRO A 271 -29.63 -29.18 -23.48
C PRO A 271 -28.74 -30.25 -22.83
N SER A 272 -28.45 -30.10 -21.54
CA SER A 272 -27.76 -31.10 -20.73
C SER A 272 -28.31 -31.20 -19.31
N GLU A 273 -28.35 -32.41 -18.76
CA GLU A 273 -28.76 -32.68 -17.37
C GLU A 273 -27.72 -33.56 -16.67
N ILE A 274 -27.24 -33.08 -15.51
CA ILE A 274 -26.35 -33.80 -14.61
C ILE A 274 -27.06 -33.86 -13.25
N LYS A 275 -27.55 -35.05 -12.86
CA LYS A 275 -28.49 -35.20 -11.73
C LYS A 275 -28.23 -36.40 -10.83
N ASN A 276 -28.79 -36.34 -9.62
CA ASN A 276 -28.84 -37.41 -8.64
C ASN A 276 -27.45 -37.96 -8.24
N GLY A 277 -26.56 -37.11 -7.72
CA GLY A 277 -25.22 -37.51 -7.30
C GLY A 277 -24.26 -37.84 -8.45
N SER A 278 -24.52 -37.31 -9.65
CA SER A 278 -23.62 -37.47 -10.79
C SER A 278 -22.38 -36.58 -10.68
N VAL A 279 -21.27 -36.97 -11.34
CA VAL A 279 -20.00 -36.22 -11.34
C VAL A 279 -19.49 -36.05 -12.77
N LEU A 280 -19.38 -34.80 -13.23
CA LEU A 280 -18.79 -34.45 -14.54
C LEU A 280 -17.40 -33.84 -14.35
N THR A 281 -16.32 -34.54 -14.72
CA THR A 281 -14.94 -34.02 -14.63
C THR A 281 -14.35 -33.69 -16.00
N SER A 282 -13.86 -32.47 -16.15
CA SER A 282 -13.05 -32.00 -17.28
C SER A 282 -11.62 -31.75 -16.84
N ASP A 283 -10.67 -32.52 -17.37
CA ASP A 283 -9.25 -32.47 -16.98
C ASP A 283 -8.38 -31.96 -18.15
N GLY A 284 -7.64 -30.87 -17.90
CA GLY A 284 -6.70 -30.23 -18.82
C GLY A 284 -7.28 -29.07 -19.66
N SER A 285 -8.60 -28.86 -19.69
CA SER A 285 -9.22 -27.68 -20.33
C SER A 285 -10.66 -27.41 -19.86
N ARG A 286 -11.25 -26.37 -20.45
CA ARG A 286 -12.63 -25.91 -20.25
C ARG A 286 -13.70 -26.81 -20.87
N ILE A 287 -14.93 -26.63 -20.43
CA ILE A 287 -16.17 -27.00 -21.14
C ILE A 287 -16.70 -25.74 -21.83
N THR A 288 -17.18 -25.85 -23.07
CA THR A 288 -17.94 -24.77 -23.73
C THR A 288 -19.40 -25.19 -23.87
N ASN A 289 -20.31 -24.50 -23.21
CA ASN A 289 -21.74 -24.79 -23.21
C ASN A 289 -22.52 -23.69 -23.95
N THR A 290 -23.41 -24.08 -24.87
CA THR A 290 -24.27 -23.17 -25.63
C THR A 290 -25.76 -23.56 -25.57
N GLY A 291 -26.12 -24.57 -24.78
CA GLY A 291 -27.52 -24.90 -24.48
C GLY A 291 -27.85 -24.65 -23.02
N ALA A 292 -29.04 -25.10 -22.59
CA ALA A 292 -29.43 -25.07 -21.19
C ALA A 292 -28.79 -26.25 -20.44
N MET A 293 -27.85 -25.96 -19.55
CA MET A 293 -27.24 -26.93 -18.64
C MET A 293 -27.93 -26.89 -17.27
N LYS A 294 -28.41 -28.03 -16.81
CA LYS A 294 -28.93 -28.20 -15.44
C LYS A 294 -28.02 -29.13 -14.65
N VAL A 295 -27.64 -28.71 -13.44
CA VAL A 295 -26.91 -29.51 -12.47
C VAL A 295 -27.73 -29.56 -11.18
N THR A 296 -28.19 -30.74 -10.79
CA THR A 296 -29.11 -30.94 -9.65
C THR A 296 -28.57 -32.01 -8.71
N ASP A 297 -28.36 -31.65 -7.44
CA ASP A 297 -27.79 -32.53 -6.39
C ASP A 297 -26.53 -33.30 -6.87
N SER A 298 -25.66 -32.65 -7.65
CA SER A 298 -24.54 -33.27 -8.40
C SER A 298 -23.29 -32.38 -8.42
N GLU A 299 -22.18 -32.85 -9.00
CA GLU A 299 -20.91 -32.09 -9.07
C GLU A 299 -20.39 -31.93 -10.51
N VAL A 300 -19.81 -30.75 -10.79
CA VAL A 300 -18.97 -30.49 -11.96
C VAL A 300 -17.57 -30.09 -11.50
N VAL A 301 -16.53 -30.77 -12.01
CA VAL A 301 -15.13 -30.60 -11.60
C VAL A 301 -14.27 -30.17 -12.77
N PHE A 302 -13.47 -29.12 -12.58
CA PHE A 302 -12.44 -28.68 -13.52
C PHE A 302 -11.05 -28.87 -12.92
N LYS A 303 -10.16 -29.52 -13.68
CA LYS A 303 -8.78 -29.79 -13.26
C LYS A 303 -7.78 -29.30 -14.28
N ASN A 304 -6.65 -28.79 -13.81
CA ASN A 304 -5.43 -28.55 -14.60
C ASN A 304 -5.62 -27.63 -15.84
N SER A 305 -6.64 -26.77 -15.85
CA SER A 305 -7.02 -25.98 -17.02
C SER A 305 -6.33 -24.62 -17.05
N TYR A 306 -5.77 -24.29 -18.22
CA TYR A 306 -5.28 -22.95 -18.59
C TYR A 306 -6.31 -22.14 -19.41
N ALA A 307 -7.50 -22.71 -19.69
CA ALA A 307 -8.48 -22.15 -20.61
C ALA A 307 -9.80 -21.73 -19.92
N GLY A 308 -9.81 -21.74 -18.59
CA GLY A 308 -10.98 -21.58 -17.73
C GLY A 308 -11.72 -22.89 -17.46
N GLY A 309 -12.83 -22.82 -16.72
CA GLY A 309 -13.68 -23.96 -16.40
C GLY A 309 -14.94 -24.04 -17.27
N LEU A 310 -16.09 -23.60 -16.75
CA LEU A 310 -17.37 -23.60 -17.47
C LEU A 310 -17.55 -22.28 -18.26
N ASN A 311 -17.42 -22.36 -19.58
CA ASN A 311 -17.59 -21.21 -20.48
C ASN A 311 -18.97 -21.23 -21.14
N ILE A 312 -19.86 -20.36 -20.67
CA ILE A 312 -21.18 -20.09 -21.25
C ILE A 312 -21.02 -19.14 -22.45
N ASN A 313 -21.67 -19.46 -23.57
CA ASN A 313 -21.36 -18.87 -24.88
C ASN A 313 -22.56 -19.07 -25.84
N TYR A 314 -22.74 -18.21 -26.85
CA TYR A 314 -23.76 -18.34 -27.91
C TYR A 314 -25.19 -18.61 -27.37
N GLY A 315 -25.66 -17.80 -26.41
CA GLY A 315 -27.01 -17.94 -25.81
C GLY A 315 -27.19 -19.12 -24.84
N GLY A 316 -26.12 -19.84 -24.49
CA GLY A 316 -26.18 -20.91 -23.49
C GLY A 316 -26.50 -20.41 -22.07
N THR A 317 -26.94 -21.31 -21.21
CA THR A 317 -27.26 -21.02 -19.79
C THR A 317 -26.84 -22.17 -18.89
N ALA A 318 -26.57 -21.90 -17.61
CA ALA A 318 -26.29 -22.92 -16.60
C ALA A 318 -27.03 -22.64 -15.28
N LEU A 319 -27.71 -23.65 -14.75
CA LEU A 319 -28.40 -23.63 -13.47
C LEU A 319 -27.85 -24.74 -12.56
N PHE A 320 -27.27 -24.33 -11.43
CA PHE A 320 -26.84 -25.22 -10.35
C PHE A 320 -27.86 -25.14 -9.20
N THR A 321 -28.45 -26.28 -8.86
CA THR A 321 -29.39 -26.46 -7.76
C THR A 321 -28.82 -27.50 -6.79
N ASN A 322 -28.61 -27.14 -5.53
CA ASN A 322 -27.98 -27.99 -4.50
C ASN A 322 -26.62 -28.60 -4.91
N SER A 323 -25.94 -28.03 -5.90
CA SER A 323 -24.88 -28.71 -6.66
C SER A 323 -23.51 -28.06 -6.49
N THR A 324 -22.47 -28.85 -6.67
CA THR A 324 -21.08 -28.43 -6.46
C THR A 324 -20.40 -28.07 -7.79
N LEU A 325 -19.63 -26.98 -7.80
CA LEU A 325 -18.71 -26.60 -8.86
C LEU A 325 -17.30 -26.46 -8.27
N THR A 326 -16.39 -27.35 -8.64
CA THR A 326 -15.05 -27.46 -8.04
C THR A 326 -13.95 -27.16 -9.06
N GLY A 327 -13.03 -26.26 -8.72
CA GLY A 327 -11.84 -25.93 -9.52
C GLY A 327 -10.54 -26.35 -8.84
N VAL A 328 -9.67 -27.09 -9.54
CA VAL A 328 -8.40 -27.58 -9.00
C VAL A 328 -7.25 -27.30 -9.97
N ASN A 329 -6.19 -26.62 -9.51
CA ASN A 329 -5.05 -26.23 -10.36
C ASN A 329 -5.47 -25.45 -11.62
N MET A 330 -6.44 -24.55 -11.46
CA MET A 330 -6.87 -23.59 -12.48
C MET A 330 -5.79 -22.51 -12.68
N ARG A 331 -5.65 -22.00 -13.91
CA ARG A 331 -4.59 -21.06 -14.28
C ARG A 331 -5.09 -20.00 -15.26
N SER A 332 -4.82 -18.72 -14.96
CA SER A 332 -4.94 -17.56 -15.86
C SER A 332 -6.32 -17.26 -16.45
N THR A 333 -7.38 -17.99 -16.10
CA THR A 333 -8.75 -17.80 -16.61
C THR A 333 -9.73 -18.41 -15.61
N PRO A 334 -10.89 -17.78 -15.34
CA PRO A 334 -11.80 -18.18 -14.25
C PRO A 334 -12.41 -19.57 -14.37
N LEU A 335 -12.88 -20.09 -13.23
CA LEU A 335 -13.60 -21.36 -13.11
C LEU A 335 -14.96 -21.34 -13.83
N TYR A 336 -15.59 -20.18 -13.97
CA TYR A 336 -16.80 -20.02 -14.78
C TYR A 336 -16.92 -18.61 -15.36
N GLY A 337 -17.53 -18.51 -16.53
CA GLY A 337 -17.74 -17.24 -17.23
C GLY A 337 -18.93 -17.28 -18.19
N ALA A 338 -19.63 -16.16 -18.33
CA ALA A 338 -20.65 -15.90 -19.35
C ALA A 338 -20.42 -14.53 -20.00
N GLY A 339 -21.03 -14.28 -21.16
CA GLY A 339 -20.95 -13.00 -21.87
C GLY A 339 -20.10 -12.98 -23.14
N LEU A 340 -19.47 -14.10 -23.50
CA LEU A 340 -18.81 -14.24 -24.79
C LEU A 340 -19.83 -14.63 -25.88
N ASN A 341 -19.76 -13.96 -27.04
CA ASN A 341 -20.54 -14.15 -28.28
C ASN A 341 -22.07 -14.32 -28.08
N ASP A 342 -22.85 -13.33 -28.53
CA ASP A 342 -24.30 -13.25 -28.26
C ASP A 342 -24.62 -13.38 -26.75
N PRO A 343 -24.19 -12.40 -25.94
CA PRO A 343 -24.31 -12.43 -24.47
C PRO A 343 -25.76 -12.34 -23.95
N LYS A 344 -26.71 -11.92 -24.79
CA LYS A 344 -28.05 -11.56 -24.33
C LYS A 344 -28.82 -12.80 -23.86
N GLY A 345 -29.20 -12.83 -22.59
CA GLY A 345 -29.91 -13.96 -22.00
C GLY A 345 -29.02 -15.15 -21.64
N GLN A 346 -27.69 -15.04 -21.81
CA GLN A 346 -26.78 -15.97 -21.18
C GLN A 346 -26.79 -15.76 -19.67
N PHE A 347 -26.81 -16.83 -18.89
CA PHE A 347 -26.63 -16.73 -17.45
C PHE A 347 -25.91 -17.94 -16.85
N ILE A 348 -25.29 -17.71 -15.69
CA ILE A 348 -24.98 -18.76 -14.72
C ILE A 348 -25.67 -18.44 -13.39
N LYS A 349 -26.55 -19.34 -12.93
CA LYS A 349 -27.35 -19.20 -11.70
C LYS A 349 -27.04 -20.31 -10.71
N PHE A 350 -26.79 -19.94 -9.47
CA PHE A 350 -26.63 -20.85 -8.34
C PHE A 350 -27.79 -20.66 -7.35
N THR A 351 -28.40 -21.76 -6.92
CA THR A 351 -29.52 -21.76 -5.99
C THR A 351 -29.57 -23.01 -5.11
N GLY A 352 -30.42 -23.00 -4.08
CA GLY A 352 -30.45 -24.03 -3.05
C GLY A 352 -29.10 -24.17 -2.34
N ASP A 353 -28.78 -25.37 -1.86
CA ASP A 353 -27.53 -25.66 -1.15
C ASP A 353 -26.36 -25.92 -2.11
N SER A 354 -26.18 -25.03 -3.10
CA SER A 354 -25.08 -25.14 -4.07
C SER A 354 -23.74 -24.74 -3.43
N VAL A 355 -22.63 -25.23 -3.98
CA VAL A 355 -21.28 -24.96 -3.44
C VAL A 355 -20.31 -24.66 -4.57
N VAL A 356 -19.53 -23.59 -4.45
CA VAL A 356 -18.37 -23.31 -5.31
C VAL A 356 -17.11 -23.47 -4.48
N ASN A 357 -16.21 -24.34 -4.91
CA ASN A 357 -14.96 -24.66 -4.23
C ASN A 357 -13.74 -24.35 -5.11
N THR A 358 -12.81 -23.55 -4.59
CA THR A 358 -11.53 -23.24 -5.22
C THR A 358 -10.43 -23.18 -4.16
N PRO A 359 -9.14 -23.19 -4.55
CA PRO A 359 -8.04 -22.84 -3.66
C PRO A 359 -8.18 -21.47 -2.96
N ALA A 360 -8.94 -20.52 -3.55
CA ALA A 360 -9.12 -19.13 -3.13
C ALA A 360 -7.79 -18.38 -2.92
N LYS A 361 -6.93 -18.36 -3.95
CA LYS A 361 -5.61 -17.72 -3.96
C LYS A 361 -5.39 -16.76 -5.13
N ASP A 362 -5.94 -17.06 -6.31
CA ASP A 362 -5.78 -16.25 -7.52
C ASP A 362 -7.12 -15.62 -7.93
N LYS A 363 -7.24 -14.29 -7.83
CA LYS A 363 -8.49 -13.56 -8.13
C LYS A 363 -8.96 -13.64 -9.60
N THR A 364 -8.12 -14.17 -10.50
CA THR A 364 -8.45 -14.39 -11.92
C THR A 364 -8.89 -15.82 -12.20
N ALA A 365 -8.29 -16.82 -11.54
CA ALA A 365 -8.53 -18.25 -11.81
C ALA A 365 -9.43 -18.93 -10.78
N ASP A 366 -9.31 -18.57 -9.50
CA ASP A 366 -10.10 -19.08 -8.37
C ASP A 366 -11.39 -18.25 -8.18
N ASN A 367 -12.02 -17.86 -9.29
CA ASN A 367 -13.11 -16.88 -9.35
C ASN A 367 -14.02 -17.16 -10.56
N GLY A 368 -15.08 -16.37 -10.75
CA GLY A 368 -15.93 -16.41 -11.95
C GLY A 368 -16.78 -15.15 -12.11
N GLY A 369 -17.61 -15.09 -13.16
CA GLY A 369 -18.40 -13.89 -13.45
C GLY A 369 -19.24 -13.93 -14.72
N ALA A 370 -19.81 -12.79 -15.10
CA ALA A 370 -20.52 -12.61 -16.37
C ALA A 370 -20.34 -11.18 -16.92
N ASP A 371 -19.95 -11.05 -18.19
CA ASP A 371 -19.90 -9.77 -18.90
C ASP A 371 -21.30 -9.36 -19.38
N SER A 372 -21.77 -8.20 -18.93
CA SER A 372 -23.09 -7.64 -19.31
C SER A 372 -23.25 -7.53 -20.84
N PRO A 373 -24.40 -7.92 -21.43
CA PRO A 373 -25.69 -8.26 -20.81
C PRO A 373 -25.90 -9.75 -20.44
N ALA A 374 -24.84 -10.52 -20.18
CA ALA A 374 -24.99 -11.82 -19.51
C ALA A 374 -25.09 -11.66 -17.99
N GLU A 375 -25.72 -12.62 -17.30
CA GLU A 375 -26.03 -12.54 -15.87
C GLU A 375 -25.29 -13.58 -15.03
N TYR A 376 -24.71 -13.15 -13.90
CA TYR A 376 -24.22 -14.02 -12.83
C TYR A 376 -25.15 -13.86 -11.61
N ILE A 377 -25.92 -14.90 -11.31
CA ILE A 377 -27.02 -14.85 -10.34
C ILE A 377 -26.75 -15.81 -9.19
N VAL A 378 -26.91 -15.35 -7.95
CA VAL A 378 -26.83 -16.20 -6.75
C VAL A 378 -28.04 -15.96 -5.85
N THR A 379 -28.80 -17.03 -5.58
CA THR A 379 -29.93 -17.02 -4.63
C THR A 379 -29.80 -18.10 -3.53
N GLY A 380 -28.66 -18.79 -3.47
CA GLY A 380 -28.33 -19.77 -2.43
C GLY A 380 -26.90 -20.31 -2.60
N GLY A 381 -26.35 -20.88 -1.53
CA GLY A 381 -25.10 -21.63 -1.55
C GLY A 381 -23.89 -20.99 -0.85
N SER A 382 -22.77 -21.72 -0.86
CA SER A 382 -21.48 -21.32 -0.27
C SER A 382 -20.37 -21.21 -1.32
N PHE A 383 -19.62 -20.10 -1.33
CA PHE A 383 -18.70 -19.71 -2.39
C PHE A 383 -17.28 -19.44 -1.87
N ARG A 384 -16.43 -20.46 -1.85
CA ARG A 384 -15.01 -20.29 -1.55
C ARG A 384 -14.26 -19.89 -2.82
N ILE A 385 -14.12 -18.58 -3.02
CA ILE A 385 -13.49 -17.94 -4.18
C ILE A 385 -12.54 -16.82 -3.75
N ALA A 386 -11.57 -16.48 -4.60
CA ALA A 386 -10.64 -15.37 -4.42
C ALA A 386 -11.27 -14.01 -4.82
N TYR A 387 -12.39 -13.64 -4.20
CA TYR A 387 -13.06 -12.37 -4.49
C TYR A 387 -12.23 -11.16 -4.03
N ASP A 388 -12.25 -10.12 -4.85
CA ASP A 388 -11.62 -8.81 -4.61
C ASP A 388 -12.53 -7.75 -5.24
N ALA A 389 -13.13 -6.89 -4.41
CA ALA A 389 -14.06 -5.85 -4.86
C ALA A 389 -13.39 -4.78 -5.75
N GLY A 390 -12.05 -4.67 -5.73
CA GLY A 390 -11.28 -3.83 -6.64
C GLY A 390 -10.96 -4.49 -7.98
N TYR A 391 -11.40 -5.73 -8.24
CA TYR A 391 -11.07 -6.49 -9.44
C TYR A 391 -12.31 -6.87 -10.26
N ASN A 392 -12.48 -6.19 -11.40
CA ASN A 392 -13.54 -6.41 -12.38
C ASN A 392 -14.94 -6.51 -11.73
N TYR A 393 -15.23 -5.61 -10.78
CA TYR A 393 -16.42 -5.65 -9.90
C TYR A 393 -17.73 -5.98 -10.63
N ASP A 394 -17.99 -5.32 -11.76
CA ASP A 394 -19.21 -5.52 -12.55
C ASP A 394 -19.32 -6.87 -13.27
N VAL A 395 -18.22 -7.62 -13.37
CA VAL A 395 -18.16 -8.97 -13.94
C VAL A 395 -18.18 -10.02 -12.83
N THR A 396 -17.39 -9.82 -11.77
CA THR A 396 -17.12 -10.80 -10.71
C THR A 396 -18.16 -10.81 -9.58
N THR A 397 -18.96 -9.75 -9.43
CA THR A 397 -19.94 -9.61 -8.36
C THR A 397 -21.34 -10.03 -8.83
N PRO A 398 -21.95 -11.09 -8.27
CA PRO A 398 -23.27 -11.56 -8.69
C PRO A 398 -24.41 -10.62 -8.28
N THR A 399 -25.60 -10.86 -8.85
CA THR A 399 -26.87 -10.30 -8.37
C THR A 399 -27.75 -11.34 -7.69
N ASN A 400 -28.76 -10.87 -6.94
CA ASN A 400 -29.86 -11.71 -6.42
C ASN A 400 -30.98 -11.99 -7.43
N GLY A 401 -30.81 -11.62 -8.71
CA GLY A 401 -31.78 -11.83 -9.78
C GLY A 401 -32.96 -10.83 -9.78
N GLU A 402 -33.70 -10.79 -10.89
CA GLU A 402 -34.80 -9.84 -11.15
C GLU A 402 -35.92 -9.89 -10.09
N GLU A 403 -36.25 -11.09 -9.61
CA GLU A 403 -37.21 -11.34 -8.52
C GLU A 403 -36.86 -10.52 -7.27
N ASN A 404 -35.57 -10.37 -6.95
CA ASN A 404 -35.07 -9.56 -5.84
C ASN A 404 -34.59 -8.16 -6.26
N GLY A 405 -34.82 -7.80 -7.53
CA GLY A 405 -34.59 -6.47 -8.11
C GLY A 405 -33.24 -6.28 -8.80
N ASN A 406 -32.42 -7.33 -8.98
CA ASN A 406 -31.05 -7.21 -9.50
C ASN A 406 -30.19 -6.23 -8.68
N GLU A 407 -29.95 -6.58 -7.42
CA GLU A 407 -28.99 -5.91 -6.54
C GLU A 407 -27.65 -6.65 -6.55
N ARG A 408 -26.53 -5.93 -6.67
CA ARG A 408 -25.18 -6.49 -6.52
C ARG A 408 -24.96 -6.95 -5.07
N LEU A 409 -24.31 -8.09 -4.90
CA LEU A 409 -24.19 -8.75 -3.60
C LEU A 409 -22.81 -8.52 -2.97
N THR A 410 -22.68 -8.80 -1.68
CA THR A 410 -21.41 -8.83 -0.93
C THR A 410 -21.14 -10.25 -0.44
N LEU A 411 -19.89 -10.70 -0.52
CA LEU A 411 -19.45 -12.01 -0.06
C LEU A 411 -19.08 -11.95 1.43
N PHE A 412 -19.96 -12.46 2.28
CA PHE A 412 -19.72 -12.58 3.72
C PHE A 412 -19.33 -14.00 4.10
N THR A 413 -18.61 -14.16 5.21
CA THR A 413 -18.40 -15.47 5.85
C THR A 413 -19.20 -15.52 7.14
N LEU A 414 -20.08 -16.52 7.30
CA LEU A 414 -20.90 -16.66 8.50
C LEU A 414 -20.06 -17.04 9.72
N THR A 415 -20.37 -16.45 10.87
CA THR A 415 -19.75 -16.81 12.16
C THR A 415 -20.25 -18.18 12.64
N ASP A 416 -21.54 -18.46 12.46
CA ASP A 416 -22.17 -19.75 12.78
C ASP A 416 -22.31 -20.61 11.52
N THR A 417 -21.57 -21.73 11.47
CA THR A 417 -21.60 -22.69 10.36
C THR A 417 -22.77 -23.67 10.43
N SER A 418 -23.53 -23.71 11.54
CA SER A 418 -24.72 -24.57 11.68
C SER A 418 -25.93 -24.04 10.90
N VAL A 419 -25.97 -22.73 10.62
CA VAL A 419 -27.04 -22.05 9.86
C VAL A 419 -27.32 -22.76 8.54
N THR A 420 -28.55 -23.23 8.33
CA THR A 420 -28.98 -23.92 7.10
C THR A 420 -29.65 -23.00 6.08
N GLY A 421 -30.05 -21.80 6.48
CA GLY A 421 -30.67 -20.83 5.58
C GLY A 421 -30.74 -19.43 6.20
N LEU A 422 -30.78 -18.43 5.33
CA LEU A 422 -30.83 -17.01 5.64
C LEU A 422 -32.10 -16.39 5.03
N ASN A 423 -32.53 -15.24 5.56
CA ASN A 423 -33.61 -14.43 5.02
C ASN A 423 -33.19 -12.95 4.89
N PRO A 424 -32.18 -12.64 4.05
CA PRO A 424 -31.72 -11.26 3.82
C PRO A 424 -32.81 -10.37 3.22
N ILE A 425 -32.72 -9.06 3.51
CA ILE A 425 -33.58 -8.02 2.96
C ILE A 425 -33.00 -7.49 1.64
N ASN A 426 -33.74 -7.58 0.54
CA ASN A 426 -33.36 -7.02 -0.77
C ASN A 426 -33.62 -5.49 -0.83
N LYS A 427 -33.13 -4.81 -1.88
CA LYS A 427 -33.35 -3.36 -2.07
C LYS A 427 -34.81 -2.90 -2.28
N LYS A 428 -35.78 -3.82 -2.38
CA LYS A 428 -37.22 -3.51 -2.36
C LYS A 428 -37.79 -3.43 -0.93
N GLY A 429 -36.99 -3.80 0.08
CA GLY A 429 -37.43 -3.94 1.48
C GLY A 429 -38.00 -5.32 1.81
N GLU A 430 -37.93 -6.30 0.89
CA GLU A 430 -38.54 -7.62 1.02
C GLU A 430 -37.49 -8.66 1.45
N THR A 431 -37.85 -9.57 2.35
CA THR A 431 -37.01 -10.72 2.72
C THR A 431 -37.16 -11.87 1.74
N TYR A 432 -36.05 -12.48 1.29
CA TYR A 432 -36.09 -13.69 0.46
C TYR A 432 -35.25 -14.83 1.08
N THR A 433 -35.67 -16.08 0.87
CA THR A 433 -34.95 -17.25 1.40
C THR A 433 -33.67 -17.51 0.61
N TYR A 434 -32.56 -17.70 1.31
CA TYR A 434 -31.26 -18.10 0.77
C TYR A 434 -30.79 -19.37 1.50
N SER A 435 -30.80 -20.52 0.84
CA SER A 435 -30.36 -21.79 1.45
C SER A 435 -28.84 -21.90 1.52
N VAL A 436 -28.31 -22.46 2.61
CA VAL A 436 -26.87 -22.68 2.81
C VAL A 436 -26.60 -23.82 3.81
N ALA A 437 -27.30 -24.95 3.68
CA ALA A 437 -27.07 -26.12 4.54
C ALA A 437 -25.66 -26.69 4.38
N LYS A 438 -25.16 -26.77 3.13
CA LYS A 438 -23.80 -27.25 2.81
C LYS A 438 -22.76 -26.14 3.01
N ALA A 439 -21.62 -26.51 3.58
CA ALA A 439 -20.42 -25.67 3.67
C ALA A 439 -19.53 -25.84 2.43
N SER A 440 -18.60 -24.92 2.21
CA SER A 440 -17.47 -25.09 1.30
C SER A 440 -16.45 -26.09 1.87
N ASP A 441 -15.49 -26.51 1.04
CA ASP A 441 -14.49 -27.54 1.41
C ASP A 441 -13.59 -27.15 2.60
N ASP A 442 -13.39 -25.86 2.87
CA ASP A 442 -12.71 -25.36 4.07
C ASP A 442 -13.57 -25.37 5.35
N GLN A 443 -14.76 -25.96 5.28
CA GLN A 443 -15.77 -26.08 6.35
C GLN A 443 -16.45 -24.77 6.77
N LYS A 444 -16.34 -23.70 5.96
CA LYS A 444 -17.05 -22.43 6.19
C LYS A 444 -18.23 -22.23 5.25
N LYS A 445 -19.04 -21.22 5.56
CA LYS A 445 -20.19 -20.78 4.74
C LYS A 445 -19.94 -19.36 4.26
N HIS A 446 -19.63 -19.23 2.96
CA HIS A 446 -19.33 -17.99 2.29
C HIS A 446 -20.51 -17.57 1.41
N VAL A 447 -21.31 -16.59 1.85
CA VAL A 447 -22.62 -16.29 1.26
C VAL A 447 -22.61 -14.98 0.49
N TRP A 448 -23.22 -14.98 -0.71
CA TRP A 448 -23.45 -13.79 -1.51
C TRP A 448 -24.82 -13.21 -1.18
N VAL A 449 -24.87 -12.08 -0.48
CA VAL A 449 -26.13 -11.48 0.00
C VAL A 449 -26.09 -9.94 0.00
N PRO A 450 -27.24 -9.25 0.04
CA PRO A 450 -27.29 -7.80 0.23
C PRO A 450 -26.64 -7.38 1.55
N ALA A 451 -25.85 -6.32 1.51
CA ALA A 451 -25.15 -5.77 2.67
C ALA A 451 -25.92 -4.62 3.34
N ALA A 452 -25.60 -4.39 4.61
CA ALA A 452 -25.77 -3.11 5.28
C ALA A 452 -24.45 -2.72 5.98
N LYS A 453 -24.08 -1.45 5.88
CA LYS A 453 -22.83 -0.87 6.39
C LYS A 453 -23.09 0.06 7.58
N VAL A 454 -22.29 -0.06 8.62
CA VAL A 454 -22.22 0.89 9.73
C VAL A 454 -20.89 1.62 9.67
N THR A 455 -20.91 2.95 9.65
CA THR A 455 -19.71 3.82 9.67
C THR A 455 -19.68 4.57 10.99
N PHE A 456 -18.67 4.33 11.81
CA PHE A 456 -18.45 4.99 13.10
C PHE A 456 -17.55 6.22 12.94
N ARG A 457 -17.99 7.37 13.45
CA ARG A 457 -17.29 8.67 13.40
C ARG A 457 -17.12 9.25 14.81
N LEU A 458 -15.95 9.82 15.12
CA LEU A 458 -15.66 10.31 16.48
C LEU A 458 -16.38 11.62 16.84
N ASN A 459 -16.76 12.44 15.86
CA ASN A 459 -17.58 13.66 16.06
C ASN A 459 -17.02 14.66 17.11
N ASN A 460 -15.71 14.59 17.35
CA ASN A 460 -14.91 15.42 18.23
C ASN A 460 -13.46 15.32 17.70
N GLY A 461 -12.80 16.46 17.46
CA GLY A 461 -11.42 16.51 16.96
C GLY A 461 -10.35 16.04 17.96
N ASN A 462 -10.63 16.13 19.26
CA ASN A 462 -9.69 15.79 20.34
C ASN A 462 -9.89 14.35 20.85
N ALA A 463 -10.80 13.59 20.23
CA ALA A 463 -11.08 12.20 20.54
C ALA A 463 -10.30 11.21 19.68
N SER A 464 -10.10 10.00 20.23
CA SER A 464 -9.62 8.81 19.54
C SER A 464 -10.50 7.60 19.86
N PHE A 465 -10.55 6.62 18.97
CA PHE A 465 -11.14 5.31 19.25
C PHE A 465 -10.31 4.55 20.30
N ALA A 466 -10.85 3.47 20.87
CA ALA A 466 -10.19 2.67 21.92
C ALA A 466 -8.84 2.00 21.54
N ASP A 467 -8.36 2.16 20.31
CA ASP A 467 -7.04 1.75 19.81
C ASP A 467 -6.13 2.94 19.45
N GLY A 468 -6.46 4.16 19.89
CA GLY A 468 -5.72 5.39 19.63
C GLY A 468 -5.87 5.95 18.20
N THR A 469 -6.68 5.32 17.34
CA THR A 469 -6.91 5.80 15.97
C THR A 469 -7.97 6.91 15.91
N THR A 470 -7.87 7.80 14.92
CA THR A 470 -8.85 8.89 14.68
C THR A 470 -9.69 8.72 13.40
N LYS A 471 -9.29 7.80 12.51
CA LYS A 471 -9.98 7.56 11.22
C LYS A 471 -11.27 6.76 11.42
N ASN A 472 -12.34 7.16 10.71
CA ASN A 472 -13.65 6.49 10.75
C ASN A 472 -13.52 4.97 10.58
N LYS A 473 -14.19 4.21 11.45
CA LYS A 473 -14.22 2.74 11.40
C LYS A 473 -15.48 2.26 10.70
N THR A 474 -15.42 1.12 10.02
CA THR A 474 -16.58 0.56 9.31
C THR A 474 -16.78 -0.91 9.64
N ALA A 475 -18.03 -1.28 9.88
CA ALA A 475 -18.48 -2.67 10.02
C ALA A 475 -19.56 -2.96 8.96
N GLN A 476 -19.65 -4.20 8.48
CA GLN A 476 -20.64 -4.60 7.47
C GLN A 476 -21.23 -5.97 7.77
N THR A 477 -22.52 -6.14 7.52
CA THR A 477 -23.21 -7.43 7.68
C THR A 477 -24.31 -7.62 6.64
N ILE A 478 -24.97 -8.77 6.68
CA ILE A 478 -26.12 -9.13 5.87
C ILE A 478 -27.30 -8.21 6.25
N ARG A 479 -27.98 -7.61 5.26
CA ARG A 479 -29.10 -6.71 5.54
C ARG A 479 -30.23 -7.46 6.25
N GLY A 480 -30.53 -7.05 7.49
CA GLY A 480 -31.47 -7.72 8.41
C GLY A 480 -30.83 -8.58 9.51
N TYR A 481 -29.49 -8.57 9.62
CA TYR A 481 -28.69 -9.33 10.60
C TYR A 481 -27.84 -8.42 11.48
N ARG A 482 -27.22 -8.98 12.52
CA ARG A 482 -26.32 -8.27 13.45
C ARG A 482 -24.90 -8.23 12.88
N LEU A 483 -24.06 -7.33 13.40
CA LEU A 483 -22.68 -7.21 12.95
C LEU A 483 -21.84 -8.47 13.22
N ASP A 484 -22.06 -9.18 14.34
CA ASP A 484 -21.28 -10.37 14.71
C ASP A 484 -21.80 -11.68 14.08
N ASP A 485 -22.91 -11.65 13.34
CA ASP A 485 -23.42 -12.82 12.59
C ASP A 485 -22.47 -13.20 11.41
N VAL A 486 -21.56 -12.30 11.03
CA VAL A 486 -20.50 -12.51 10.03
C VAL A 486 -19.10 -12.22 10.59
N THR A 487 -18.09 -12.91 10.09
CA THR A 487 -16.71 -12.78 10.57
C THR A 487 -16.02 -11.53 9.99
N GLY A 488 -15.21 -10.84 10.80
CA GLY A 488 -14.28 -9.80 10.35
C GLY A 488 -14.59 -8.39 10.86
N ASN A 489 -15.78 -8.17 11.42
CA ASN A 489 -16.11 -6.94 12.13
C ASN A 489 -15.33 -6.82 13.45
N THR A 490 -15.05 -5.60 13.88
CA THR A 490 -14.40 -5.28 15.17
C THR A 490 -15.17 -4.15 15.83
N ARG A 491 -15.55 -4.30 17.10
CA ARG A 491 -16.27 -3.26 17.85
C ARG A 491 -15.37 -2.00 17.96
N PRO A 492 -15.89 -0.78 17.78
CA PRO A 492 -15.08 0.45 17.82
C PRO A 492 -14.49 0.76 19.20
N GLY A 493 -15.07 0.15 20.24
CA GLY A 493 -14.82 0.46 21.65
C GLY A 493 -15.55 1.74 22.10
N ASP A 494 -15.33 2.10 23.35
CA ASP A 494 -15.68 3.43 23.86
C ASP A 494 -14.49 4.36 23.55
N PRO A 495 -14.68 5.48 22.83
CA PRO A 495 -13.62 6.41 22.50
C PRO A 495 -13.25 7.28 23.72
N SER A 496 -12.01 7.77 23.73
CA SER A 496 -11.49 8.70 24.74
C SER A 496 -11.19 10.06 24.13
N ASP A 497 -11.45 11.13 24.89
CA ASP A 497 -11.12 12.52 24.56
C ASP A 497 -9.89 12.98 25.35
N SER A 498 -8.94 13.67 24.70
CA SER A 498 -7.71 14.13 25.36
C SER A 498 -7.96 15.19 26.43
N ASP A 499 -9.04 15.96 26.29
CA ASP A 499 -9.38 17.06 27.21
C ASP A 499 -10.34 16.59 28.32
N GLY A 500 -10.65 15.28 28.37
CA GLY A 500 -11.48 14.66 29.39
C GLY A 500 -13.00 14.73 29.14
N SER A 501 -13.44 15.14 27.95
CA SER A 501 -14.87 15.20 27.58
C SER A 501 -15.51 13.82 27.72
N ARG A 502 -16.60 13.74 28.48
CA ARG A 502 -17.25 12.46 28.80
C ARG A 502 -18.00 11.90 27.58
N PHE A 503 -17.65 10.69 27.17
CA PHE A 503 -18.39 9.92 26.18
C PHE A 503 -19.80 9.57 26.70
N LEU A 504 -20.82 9.72 25.85
CA LEU A 504 -22.23 9.49 26.16
C LEU A 504 -22.82 8.25 25.47
N GLY A 505 -22.04 7.58 24.61
CA GLY A 505 -22.48 6.45 23.79
C GLY A 505 -22.42 6.73 22.29
N TRP A 506 -22.62 5.66 21.51
CA TRP A 506 -22.76 5.72 20.06
C TRP A 506 -24.20 6.02 19.68
N PHE A 507 -24.43 6.95 18.75
CA PHE A 507 -25.75 7.39 18.29
C PHE A 507 -25.81 7.48 16.77
N TYR A 508 -27.00 7.42 16.19
CA TYR A 508 -27.25 7.69 14.78
C TYR A 508 -28.55 8.48 14.62
N ARG A 509 -28.80 9.03 13.44
CA ARG A 509 -30.11 9.62 13.09
C ARG A 509 -30.83 8.71 12.12
N ASP A 510 -32.13 8.50 12.35
CA ASP A 510 -32.98 7.76 11.41
C ASP A 510 -33.47 8.63 10.25
N SER A 511 -34.26 8.04 9.35
CA SER A 511 -34.83 8.70 8.17
C SER A 511 -35.83 9.83 8.47
N SER A 512 -36.25 10.01 9.74
CA SER A 512 -37.00 11.19 10.20
C SER A 512 -36.12 12.30 10.78
N GLY A 513 -34.80 12.08 10.85
CA GLY A 513 -33.81 12.95 11.48
C GLY A 513 -33.71 12.78 13.00
N ALA A 514 -34.48 11.85 13.59
CA ALA A 514 -34.51 11.61 15.02
C ALA A 514 -33.26 10.85 15.48
N GLU A 515 -32.61 11.36 16.53
CA GLU A 515 -31.44 10.73 17.13
C GLU A 515 -31.83 9.50 17.98
N LYS A 516 -31.10 8.40 17.78
CA LYS A 516 -31.28 7.12 18.47
C LYS A 516 -29.92 6.56 18.90
N ALA A 517 -29.88 5.92 20.07
CA ALA A 517 -28.70 5.18 20.51
C ALA A 517 -28.43 4.01 19.55
N PHE A 518 -27.17 3.77 19.22
CA PHE A 518 -26.74 2.63 18.43
C PHE A 518 -26.37 1.47 19.36
N VAL A 519 -27.02 0.33 19.16
CA VAL A 519 -26.70 -0.94 19.84
C VAL A 519 -26.03 -1.86 18.81
N TRP A 520 -24.83 -2.36 19.11
CA TRP A 520 -24.07 -3.22 18.19
C TRP A 520 -24.76 -4.56 17.91
N ASP A 521 -25.45 -5.09 18.92
CA ASP A 521 -26.11 -6.39 18.91
C ASP A 521 -27.53 -6.35 18.28
N ASP A 522 -27.97 -5.18 17.79
CA ASP A 522 -29.19 -5.01 16.99
C ASP A 522 -29.00 -5.43 15.53
N LYS A 523 -30.13 -5.64 14.84
CA LYS A 523 -30.16 -5.93 13.40
C LYS A 523 -29.99 -4.66 12.57
N ILE A 524 -29.07 -4.71 11.62
CA ILE A 524 -28.78 -3.60 10.69
C ILE A 524 -29.59 -3.81 9.40
N THR A 525 -30.62 -3.00 9.22
CA THR A 525 -31.60 -3.09 8.10
C THR A 525 -31.27 -2.21 6.91
N GLU A 526 -30.37 -1.25 7.08
CA GLU A 526 -30.00 -0.19 6.14
C GLU A 526 -28.61 0.34 6.52
N ASP A 527 -27.96 1.09 5.63
CA ASP A 527 -26.68 1.73 5.94
C ASP A 527 -26.85 2.84 7.00
N ARG A 528 -25.91 2.93 7.95
CA ARG A 528 -25.95 3.90 9.06
C ARG A 528 -24.62 4.62 9.26
N ASP A 529 -24.66 5.94 9.25
CA ASP A 529 -23.63 6.77 9.87
C ASP A 529 -23.92 6.89 11.38
N VAL A 530 -23.00 6.37 12.19
CA VAL A 530 -23.04 6.35 13.65
C VAL A 530 -21.95 7.28 14.17
N TYR A 531 -22.29 8.18 15.08
CA TYR A 531 -21.35 9.12 15.70
C TYR A 531 -21.21 8.86 17.20
N ALA A 532 -20.01 9.13 17.74
CA ALA A 532 -19.81 9.22 19.17
C ALA A 532 -20.46 10.52 19.68
N LYS A 533 -21.25 10.42 20.75
CA LYS A 533 -21.85 11.57 21.41
C LYS A 533 -21.08 11.89 22.69
N TRP A 534 -20.96 13.18 23.03
CA TRP A 534 -20.07 13.68 24.08
C TRP A 534 -20.74 14.76 24.94
N ASP A 535 -20.26 14.93 26.17
CA ASP A 535 -20.81 15.84 27.20
C ASP A 535 -20.28 17.29 27.08
N MET A 536 -20.37 17.84 25.87
CA MET A 536 -19.68 19.06 25.41
C MET A 536 -20.52 19.79 24.36
N LYS A 537 -20.11 21.01 24.00
CA LYS A 537 -20.66 21.78 22.87
C LYS A 537 -19.75 21.65 21.65
N THR A 538 -20.27 21.91 20.45
CA THR A 538 -19.52 21.78 19.19
C THR A 538 -19.63 23.01 18.31
N VAL A 539 -18.57 23.37 17.59
CA VAL A 539 -18.69 24.20 16.39
C VAL A 539 -18.54 23.31 15.17
N VAL A 540 -19.60 23.23 14.36
CA VAL A 540 -19.65 22.40 13.15
C VAL A 540 -19.38 23.29 11.95
N TYR A 541 -18.19 23.15 11.38
CA TYR A 541 -17.78 23.82 10.16
C TYR A 541 -18.24 23.00 8.96
N HIS A 542 -18.78 23.65 7.94
CA HIS A 542 -19.29 23.04 6.71
C HIS A 542 -18.55 23.60 5.50
N ASN A 543 -18.03 22.73 4.62
CA ASN A 543 -17.34 23.17 3.40
C ASN A 543 -18.27 23.45 2.20
N GLY A 544 -19.59 23.38 2.41
CA GLY A 544 -20.59 23.58 1.36
C GLY A 544 -20.73 22.43 0.34
N ARG A 545 -19.90 21.38 0.43
CA ARG A 545 -19.98 20.16 -0.41
C ARG A 545 -20.49 18.92 0.31
N GLY A 546 -20.78 19.02 1.61
CA GLY A 546 -21.28 17.94 2.45
C GLY A 546 -20.28 17.43 3.49
N GLU A 547 -19.01 17.82 3.38
CA GLU A 547 -18.02 17.51 4.42
C GLU A 547 -18.08 18.52 5.56
N THR A 548 -17.86 18.00 6.77
CA THR A 548 -17.90 18.77 8.02
C THR A 548 -16.63 18.55 8.84
N PHE A 549 -16.25 19.58 9.60
CA PHE A 549 -15.23 19.49 10.63
C PHE A 549 -15.84 19.96 11.95
N ILE A 550 -15.51 19.29 13.05
CA ILE A 550 -16.19 19.50 14.34
C ILE A 550 -15.16 19.84 15.41
N SER A 551 -15.13 21.12 15.78
CA SER A 551 -14.29 21.62 16.87
C SER A 551 -15.01 21.40 18.21
N PRO A 552 -14.36 20.77 19.20
CA PRO A 552 -14.92 20.66 20.54
C PRO A 552 -14.92 22.01 21.28
N VAL A 553 -15.85 22.14 22.23
CA VAL A 553 -15.95 23.24 23.19
C VAL A 553 -16.48 22.67 24.51
N SER A 554 -15.79 22.94 25.64
CA SER A 554 -16.24 22.51 26.96
C SER A 554 -17.66 22.99 27.27
N SER A 555 -18.47 22.13 27.91
CA SER A 555 -19.92 22.32 28.08
C SER A 555 -20.30 23.54 28.93
N ASP A 556 -19.39 24.02 29.79
CA ASP A 556 -19.53 25.25 30.58
C ASP A 556 -19.50 26.53 29.73
N LYS A 557 -18.81 26.53 28.57
CA LYS A 557 -18.55 27.75 27.81
C LYS A 557 -19.78 28.26 27.09
N GLU A 558 -20.05 29.56 27.19
CA GLU A 558 -21.08 30.24 26.38
C GLU A 558 -20.56 30.72 25.01
N LYS A 559 -19.23 30.72 24.83
CA LYS A 559 -18.54 31.19 23.61
C LYS A 559 -17.32 30.33 23.28
N THR A 560 -16.87 30.40 22.03
CA THR A 560 -15.55 29.92 21.61
C THR A 560 -14.96 30.75 20.47
N THR A 561 -13.68 30.54 20.17
CA THR A 561 -12.97 31.16 19.03
C THR A 561 -13.17 30.35 17.76
N VAL A 562 -13.37 31.04 16.63
CA VAL A 562 -13.63 30.45 15.31
C VAL A 562 -12.31 30.09 14.60
N LEU A 563 -12.20 28.86 14.10
CA LEU A 563 -10.98 28.31 13.50
C LEU A 563 -10.66 28.89 12.11
N GLY A 564 -9.37 28.81 11.76
CA GLY A 564 -8.89 29.03 10.40
C GLY A 564 -9.22 27.87 9.46
N TYR A 565 -9.54 28.18 8.21
CA TYR A 565 -9.79 27.16 7.19
C TYR A 565 -8.52 26.34 6.87
N ASP A 566 -7.33 26.94 6.99
CA ASP A 566 -6.05 26.25 6.89
C ASP A 566 -5.83 25.30 8.08
N VAL A 567 -6.19 25.72 9.31
CA VAL A 567 -6.13 24.87 10.52
C VAL A 567 -7.00 23.63 10.34
N ILE A 568 -8.24 23.82 9.86
CA ILE A 568 -9.17 22.73 9.57
C ILE A 568 -8.64 21.82 8.46
N THR A 569 -8.16 22.37 7.34
CA THR A 569 -7.69 21.55 6.21
C THR A 569 -6.34 20.86 6.45
N LYS A 570 -5.52 21.35 7.38
CA LYS A 570 -4.35 20.62 7.92
C LYS A 570 -4.75 19.41 8.76
N GLN A 571 -5.85 19.49 9.50
CA GLN A 571 -6.37 18.39 10.34
C GLN A 571 -7.29 17.43 9.57
N SER A 572 -7.97 17.90 8.53
CA SER A 572 -8.85 17.12 7.65
C SER A 572 -8.73 17.61 6.20
N SER A 573 -7.87 16.94 5.41
CA SER A 573 -7.64 17.28 4.00
C SER A 573 -8.88 17.16 3.12
N GLU A 574 -9.78 16.22 3.45
CA GLU A 574 -11.07 16.00 2.77
C GLU A 574 -12.02 17.21 2.90
N PHE A 575 -11.82 18.07 3.91
CA PHE A 575 -12.59 19.30 4.07
C PHE A 575 -12.28 20.34 2.98
N SER A 576 -11.14 20.22 2.29
CA SER A 576 -10.76 21.13 1.21
C SER A 576 -11.74 21.06 0.03
N VAL A 577 -11.90 22.18 -0.68
CA VAL A 577 -12.80 22.29 -1.83
C VAL A 577 -11.99 22.64 -3.07
N PRO A 578 -11.73 21.68 -3.97
CA PRO A 578 -11.07 21.95 -5.24
C PRO A 578 -11.77 23.05 -6.03
N GLY A 579 -11.00 23.97 -6.61
CA GLY A 579 -11.50 25.09 -7.38
C GLY A 579 -11.92 26.34 -6.59
N LYS A 580 -11.84 26.33 -5.26
CA LYS A 580 -12.34 27.42 -4.42
C LYS A 580 -11.27 28.00 -3.49
N GLN A 581 -11.31 29.32 -3.30
CA GLN A 581 -10.50 30.04 -2.32
C GLN A 581 -11.38 30.48 -1.14
N PHE A 582 -11.07 30.03 0.08
CA PHE A 582 -11.81 30.41 1.28
C PHE A 582 -11.68 31.91 1.60
N ARG A 583 -12.78 32.52 2.06
CA ARG A 583 -12.82 33.93 2.51
C ARG A 583 -13.11 34.07 4.00
N TYR A 584 -14.24 33.52 4.45
CA TYR A 584 -14.82 33.71 5.78
C TYR A 584 -15.92 32.68 6.05
N TRP A 585 -16.40 32.64 7.30
CA TRP A 585 -17.53 31.82 7.74
C TRP A 585 -18.83 32.63 7.84
N THR A 586 -19.98 31.97 7.73
CA THR A 586 -21.32 32.55 8.01
C THR A 586 -22.15 31.57 8.85
N LYS A 587 -23.15 32.06 9.60
CA LYS A 587 -24.09 31.18 10.35
C LYS A 587 -25.18 30.57 9.45
N ASP A 588 -25.19 30.87 8.16
CA ASP A 588 -26.08 30.27 7.16
C ASP A 588 -25.32 29.83 5.90
N ALA A 589 -25.76 28.73 5.28
CA ALA A 589 -25.15 28.20 4.06
C ALA A 589 -25.27 29.13 2.84
N ALA A 590 -26.23 30.05 2.84
CA ALA A 590 -26.48 30.97 1.72
C ALA A 590 -25.66 32.28 1.80
N GLY A 591 -24.77 32.41 2.79
CA GLY A 591 -23.85 33.54 2.93
C GLY A 591 -24.52 34.88 3.27
N LYS A 592 -25.73 34.88 3.84
CA LYS A 592 -26.56 36.09 4.08
C LYS A 592 -26.37 36.71 5.45
N THR A 593 -25.87 35.94 6.42
CA THR A 593 -25.47 36.44 7.74
C THR A 593 -24.12 37.18 7.68
N GLN A 594 -23.81 37.93 8.73
CA GLN A 594 -22.55 38.68 8.82
C GLN A 594 -21.34 37.75 8.70
N ALA A 595 -20.33 38.17 7.94
CA ALA A 595 -19.07 37.47 7.78
C ALA A 595 -18.33 37.34 9.12
N ILE A 596 -17.91 36.11 9.45
CA ILE A 596 -17.18 35.74 10.65
C ILE A 596 -15.77 35.31 10.22
N LEU A 597 -14.75 36.06 10.63
CA LEU A 597 -13.36 35.77 10.29
C LEU A 597 -12.78 34.71 11.26
N PRO A 598 -11.79 33.91 10.84
CA PRO A 598 -10.92 33.17 11.76
C PRO A 598 -10.43 34.05 12.91
N GLY A 599 -10.41 33.53 14.12
CA GLY A 599 -10.07 34.28 15.34
C GLY A 599 -11.23 35.08 15.97
N SER A 600 -12.40 35.16 15.33
CA SER A 600 -13.58 35.81 15.93
C SER A 600 -14.19 34.96 17.06
N GLU A 601 -14.83 35.56 18.04
CA GLU A 601 -15.72 34.82 18.97
C GLU A 601 -17.04 34.44 18.27
N VAL A 602 -17.57 33.26 18.61
CA VAL A 602 -18.97 32.88 18.36
C VAL A 602 -19.63 32.42 19.65
N SER A 603 -20.89 32.82 19.86
CA SER A 603 -21.69 32.46 21.04
C SER A 603 -22.73 31.40 20.73
N PHE A 604 -22.99 30.55 21.71
CA PHE A 604 -24.07 29.57 21.75
C PHE A 604 -25.32 30.21 22.38
N ALA A 605 -26.51 29.93 21.82
CA ALA A 605 -27.78 30.34 22.42
C ALA A 605 -28.11 29.53 23.69
N GLN A 606 -29.07 30.00 24.48
CA GLN A 606 -29.46 29.34 25.73
C GLN A 606 -30.07 27.95 25.46
N GLY A 607 -29.37 26.89 25.89
CA GLY A 607 -29.73 25.50 25.63
C GLY A 607 -29.20 24.94 24.29
N GLU A 608 -28.45 25.73 23.52
CA GLU A 608 -27.83 25.30 22.27
C GLU A 608 -26.49 24.59 22.55
N ILE A 609 -26.29 23.43 21.92
CA ILE A 609 -25.08 22.60 22.05
C ILE A 609 -24.24 22.50 20.78
N SER A 610 -24.72 23.05 19.65
CA SER A 610 -23.97 23.13 18.39
C SER A 610 -24.09 24.52 17.80
N CYS A 611 -23.00 25.06 17.27
CA CYS A 611 -23.02 26.24 16.43
C CYS A 611 -22.48 25.90 15.04
N ASP A 612 -23.34 25.99 14.03
CA ASP A 612 -22.98 25.65 12.65
C ASP A 612 -22.43 26.87 11.90
N LEU A 613 -21.33 26.67 11.17
CA LEU A 613 -20.60 27.69 10.41
C LEU A 613 -20.29 27.20 9.00
N TYR A 614 -20.65 28.00 7.99
CA TYR A 614 -20.55 27.63 6.58
C TYR A 614 -19.45 28.44 5.89
N ALA A 615 -18.55 27.75 5.19
CA ALA A 615 -17.47 28.38 4.45
C ALA A 615 -18.00 29.15 3.23
N GLN A 616 -17.56 30.40 3.07
CA GLN A 616 -17.82 31.22 1.90
C GLN A 616 -16.54 31.39 1.07
N TYR A 617 -16.69 31.33 -0.25
CA TYR A 617 -15.60 31.13 -1.19
C TYR A 617 -15.65 32.09 -2.38
N ASP A 618 -14.47 32.43 -2.91
CA ASP A 618 -14.30 32.89 -4.30
C ASP A 618 -13.93 31.70 -5.21
N ASP A 619 -14.24 31.81 -6.51
CA ASP A 619 -13.81 30.85 -7.53
C ASP A 619 -12.35 31.09 -7.96
N LEU A 620 -11.54 30.03 -7.98
CA LEU A 620 -10.21 30.07 -8.57
C LEU A 620 -10.31 30.09 -10.10
N GLN A 621 -9.41 30.85 -10.72
CA GLN A 621 -9.32 31.00 -12.17
C GLN A 621 -7.94 30.60 -12.69
N TYR A 622 -7.92 29.63 -13.61
CA TYR A 622 -6.69 29.00 -14.11
C TYR A 622 -6.28 29.50 -15.50
N GLN A 623 -4.98 29.60 -15.73
CA GLN A 623 -4.38 29.90 -17.01
C GLN A 623 -4.19 28.62 -17.84
N VAL A 624 -4.47 28.70 -19.15
CA VAL A 624 -4.13 27.63 -20.11
C VAL A 624 -3.21 28.20 -21.18
N SER A 625 -2.10 27.52 -21.45
CA SER A 625 -1.04 28.03 -22.32
C SER A 625 -0.47 26.95 -23.25
N PHE A 626 -0.03 27.34 -24.44
CA PHE A 626 0.62 26.47 -25.42
C PHE A 626 2.06 26.95 -25.63
N SER A 627 3.05 26.17 -25.21
CA SER A 627 4.46 26.56 -25.24
C SER A 627 5.20 25.97 -26.44
N ALA A 628 5.92 26.83 -27.16
CA ALA A 628 6.92 26.41 -28.13
C ALA A 628 8.17 25.82 -27.46
N ASN A 629 8.24 25.80 -26.13
CA ASN A 629 9.23 25.06 -25.32
C ASN A 629 10.67 25.47 -25.69
N GLY A 630 11.07 26.71 -25.42
CA GLY A 630 12.38 27.25 -25.82
C GLY A 630 12.58 27.39 -27.34
N GLY A 631 11.51 27.24 -28.14
CA GLY A 631 11.46 27.53 -29.57
C GLY A 631 10.57 28.73 -29.88
N GLN A 632 10.38 29.07 -31.16
CA GLN A 632 9.47 30.12 -31.63
C GLN A 632 8.44 29.54 -32.58
N PHE A 633 7.21 30.04 -32.51
CA PHE A 633 6.15 29.72 -33.48
C PHE A 633 6.40 30.46 -34.79
N SER A 634 6.04 29.83 -35.91
CA SER A 634 6.02 30.49 -37.22
C SER A 634 5.01 31.65 -37.24
N ASP A 635 5.24 32.66 -38.07
CA ASP A 635 4.30 33.77 -38.22
C ASP A 635 2.94 33.33 -38.79
N THR A 636 2.92 32.19 -39.48
CA THR A 636 1.71 31.48 -39.96
C THR A 636 1.01 30.63 -38.89
N SER A 637 1.56 30.51 -37.68
CA SER A 637 0.98 29.70 -36.61
C SER A 637 -0.41 30.18 -36.21
N VAL A 638 -1.24 29.24 -35.77
CA VAL A 638 -2.59 29.54 -35.25
C VAL A 638 -2.54 30.58 -34.12
N PHE A 639 -1.52 30.53 -33.27
CA PHE A 639 -1.36 31.42 -32.12
C PHE A 639 -1.06 32.86 -32.53
N LYS A 640 -0.10 33.08 -33.45
CA LYS A 640 0.22 34.43 -33.95
C LYS A 640 -0.89 35.02 -34.83
N GLN A 641 -1.66 34.18 -35.52
CA GLN A 641 -2.76 34.60 -36.39
C GLN A 641 -4.08 34.90 -35.64
N ASN A 642 -4.19 34.66 -34.32
CA ASN A 642 -5.42 34.88 -33.54
C ASN A 642 -5.14 35.62 -32.21
N PRO A 643 -4.64 36.88 -32.24
CA PRO A 643 -4.21 37.64 -31.05
C PRO A 643 -5.34 38.03 -30.09
N ASP A 644 -6.60 37.98 -30.55
CA ASP A 644 -7.79 38.18 -29.71
C ASP A 644 -8.10 36.96 -28.82
N VAL A 645 -7.51 35.80 -29.13
CA VAL A 645 -7.68 34.53 -28.40
C VAL A 645 -6.42 34.18 -27.60
N PHE A 646 -5.24 34.44 -28.18
CA PHE A 646 -3.95 34.13 -27.58
C PHE A 646 -3.07 35.37 -27.37
N GLU A 647 -2.35 35.41 -26.27
CA GLU A 647 -1.25 36.34 -26.02
C GLU A 647 0.08 35.62 -26.17
N ILE A 648 0.96 36.10 -27.05
CA ILE A 648 2.32 35.56 -27.17
C ILE A 648 3.21 36.22 -26.11
N GLN A 649 3.54 35.46 -25.07
CA GLN A 649 4.53 35.80 -24.06
C GLN A 649 5.86 35.08 -24.36
N LYS A 650 6.94 35.47 -23.67
CA LYS A 650 8.24 34.81 -23.77
C LYS A 650 8.56 34.03 -22.51
N ASP A 651 9.09 32.82 -22.68
CA ASP A 651 9.70 32.06 -21.59
C ASP A 651 11.07 32.65 -21.19
N ALA A 652 11.62 32.20 -20.05
CA ALA A 652 12.87 32.71 -19.50
C ALA A 652 14.12 32.44 -20.37
N ASN A 653 14.00 31.59 -21.40
CA ASN A 653 15.04 31.28 -22.38
C ASN A 653 14.78 31.94 -23.75
N GLY A 654 13.75 32.80 -23.85
CA GLY A 654 13.42 33.57 -25.05
C GLY A 654 12.55 32.83 -26.08
N GLY A 655 12.07 31.62 -25.75
CA GLY A 655 11.06 30.92 -26.53
C GLY A 655 9.66 31.53 -26.35
N GLU A 656 8.73 31.17 -27.22
CA GLU A 656 7.36 31.73 -27.23
C GLU A 656 6.37 30.81 -26.51
N THR A 657 5.46 31.40 -25.74
CA THR A 657 4.32 30.70 -25.12
C THR A 657 3.04 31.48 -25.40
N ALA A 658 2.08 30.81 -26.02
CA ALA A 658 0.77 31.34 -26.38
C ALA A 658 -0.22 31.10 -25.24
N VAL A 659 -0.41 32.12 -24.41
CA VAL A 659 -1.33 32.13 -23.27
C VAL A 659 -2.75 32.38 -23.77
N LEU A 660 -3.73 31.58 -23.37
CA LEU A 660 -5.13 31.83 -23.70
C LEU A 660 -5.66 33.02 -22.87
N ARG A 661 -6.38 33.95 -23.51
CA ARG A 661 -6.92 35.15 -22.82
C ARG A 661 -8.06 34.83 -21.86
N ASN A 662 -8.85 33.79 -22.15
CA ASN A 662 -9.86 33.28 -21.22
C ASN A 662 -9.18 32.43 -20.14
N LYS A 663 -9.53 32.68 -18.87
CA LYS A 663 -9.18 31.80 -17.75
C LYS A 663 -10.28 30.77 -17.49
N ALA A 664 -9.88 29.56 -17.12
CA ALA A 664 -10.80 28.47 -16.80
C ALA A 664 -11.28 28.52 -15.35
N THR A 665 -12.51 28.08 -15.11
CA THR A 665 -12.95 27.63 -13.78
C THR A 665 -12.66 26.15 -13.59
N TYR A 666 -12.66 25.68 -12.34
CA TYR A 666 -12.33 24.28 -12.02
C TYR A 666 -13.28 23.28 -12.69
N GLY A 667 -12.71 22.33 -13.44
CA GLY A 667 -13.46 21.30 -14.16
C GLY A 667 -14.01 21.76 -15.52
N GLN A 668 -13.87 23.04 -15.88
CA GLN A 668 -14.23 23.52 -17.22
C GLN A 668 -13.33 22.84 -18.26
N THR A 669 -13.91 22.34 -19.35
CA THR A 669 -13.14 21.67 -20.39
C THR A 669 -12.50 22.67 -21.37
N LEU A 670 -11.39 22.27 -22.00
CA LEU A 670 -10.67 23.10 -22.96
C LEU A 670 -11.57 23.60 -24.11
N HIS A 671 -12.48 22.76 -24.63
CA HIS A 671 -13.40 23.14 -25.71
C HIS A 671 -14.42 24.19 -25.25
N GLU A 672 -14.90 24.14 -24.00
CA GLU A 672 -15.79 25.16 -23.44
C GLU A 672 -15.05 26.50 -23.23
N LEU A 673 -13.79 26.43 -22.81
CA LEU A 673 -12.92 27.59 -22.59
C LEU A 673 -12.58 28.35 -23.89
N LEU A 674 -12.43 27.60 -24.99
CA LEU A 674 -12.22 28.12 -26.35
C LEU A 674 -13.50 28.74 -26.96
N GLY A 675 -14.69 28.38 -26.45
CA GLY A 675 -15.97 28.93 -26.88
C GLY A 675 -16.26 28.69 -28.36
N SER A 676 -16.26 29.75 -29.18
CA SER A 676 -16.49 29.67 -30.63
C SER A 676 -15.20 29.45 -31.45
N PHE A 677 -14.04 29.32 -30.80
CA PHE A 677 -12.78 29.04 -31.49
C PHE A 677 -12.70 27.57 -31.90
N ASP A 678 -12.35 27.33 -33.17
CA ASP A 678 -12.24 25.98 -33.74
C ASP A 678 -11.03 25.22 -33.17
N TYR A 679 -11.29 24.32 -32.23
CA TYR A 679 -10.28 23.47 -31.57
C TYR A 679 -9.44 22.65 -32.56
N ASN A 680 -9.96 22.33 -33.75
CA ASN A 680 -9.21 21.59 -34.79
C ASN A 680 -8.00 22.36 -35.33
N LYS A 681 -7.86 23.66 -35.00
CA LYS A 681 -6.69 24.47 -35.34
C LYS A 681 -5.56 24.36 -34.32
N LEU A 682 -5.79 23.80 -33.13
CA LEU A 682 -4.80 23.65 -32.05
C LEU A 682 -3.79 22.51 -32.30
N LYS A 683 -3.26 22.43 -33.52
CA LYS A 683 -2.23 21.46 -33.88
C LYS A 683 -0.84 21.99 -33.49
N PRO A 684 0.13 21.12 -33.15
CA PRO A 684 1.53 21.53 -33.05
C PRO A 684 1.97 22.27 -34.32
N ASP A 685 2.57 23.45 -34.16
CA ASP A 685 2.99 24.25 -35.30
C ASP A 685 4.15 23.58 -36.05
N ALA A 686 3.84 23.00 -37.21
CA ALA A 686 4.80 22.32 -38.07
C ALA A 686 5.86 23.25 -38.70
N GLY A 687 5.68 24.57 -38.59
CA GLY A 687 6.65 25.60 -38.97
C GLY A 687 7.46 26.18 -37.80
N ALA A 688 7.22 25.75 -36.56
CA ALA A 688 7.96 26.23 -35.39
C ALA A 688 9.45 25.86 -35.47
N VAL A 689 10.31 26.73 -34.93
CA VAL A 689 11.76 26.61 -34.99
C VAL A 689 12.40 26.64 -33.60
N LYS A 690 13.39 25.77 -33.37
CA LYS A 690 14.26 25.78 -32.19
C LYS A 690 15.68 25.42 -32.61
N THR A 691 16.65 26.27 -32.31
CA THR A 691 18.02 26.14 -32.82
C THR A 691 18.62 24.75 -32.52
N GLY A 692 19.20 24.12 -33.54
CA GLY A 692 19.82 22.79 -33.46
C GLY A 692 18.89 21.65 -33.03
N SER A 693 17.57 21.85 -33.13
CA SER A 693 16.55 20.90 -32.70
C SER A 693 15.46 20.77 -33.76
N LEU A 694 14.94 19.56 -33.96
CA LEU A 694 13.85 19.29 -34.89
C LEU A 694 12.56 19.02 -34.14
N LEU A 695 11.42 19.45 -34.68
CA LEU A 695 10.12 19.12 -34.13
C LEU A 695 9.91 17.59 -34.19
N ALA A 696 9.69 16.96 -33.03
CA ALA A 696 9.63 15.51 -32.89
C ALA A 696 8.22 14.96 -33.15
N ASP A 697 7.19 15.69 -32.73
CA ASP A 697 5.78 15.38 -32.97
C ASP A 697 5.08 16.54 -33.67
N ARG A 698 4.21 16.22 -34.64
CA ARG A 698 3.46 17.17 -35.48
C ARG A 698 1.94 17.07 -35.29
N ASN A 699 1.48 16.18 -34.40
CA ASN A 699 0.07 15.92 -34.14
C ASN A 699 -0.28 16.11 -32.65
N ASN A 700 0.64 15.77 -31.75
CA ASN A 700 0.39 15.77 -30.31
C ASN A 700 1.19 16.85 -29.55
N TRP A 701 0.52 17.53 -28.63
CA TRP A 701 1.13 18.29 -27.53
C TRP A 701 1.42 17.36 -26.34
N ASN A 702 2.13 17.83 -25.31
CA ASN A 702 2.49 17.03 -24.14
C ASN A 702 2.35 17.87 -22.86
N SER A 703 2.05 17.24 -21.71
CA SER A 703 1.95 17.95 -20.43
C SER A 703 3.29 18.25 -19.75
N GLY A 704 4.37 17.54 -20.11
CA GLY A 704 5.72 17.78 -19.60
C GLY A 704 6.58 18.62 -20.55
N GLU A 705 7.38 19.55 -20.02
CA GLU A 705 8.34 20.37 -20.78
C GLU A 705 9.42 19.51 -21.49
N ASP A 706 9.86 18.42 -20.86
CA ASP A 706 10.74 17.42 -21.46
C ASP A 706 10.05 16.56 -22.54
N GLY A 707 8.75 16.76 -22.76
CA GLY A 707 7.91 15.94 -23.62
C GLY A 707 7.46 14.62 -22.98
N SER A 708 7.56 14.48 -21.65
CA SER A 708 6.92 13.39 -20.90
C SER A 708 5.45 13.68 -20.55
N GLY A 709 4.86 12.85 -19.70
CA GLY A 709 3.46 12.96 -19.27
C GLY A 709 2.47 12.46 -20.32
N LYS A 710 1.23 12.97 -20.29
CA LYS A 710 0.21 12.63 -21.29
C LYS A 710 0.47 13.44 -22.57
N SER A 711 0.42 12.77 -23.72
CA SER A 711 0.29 13.42 -25.02
C SER A 711 -1.17 13.72 -25.33
N TYR A 712 -1.45 14.89 -25.92
CA TYR A 712 -2.79 15.40 -26.22
C TYR A 712 -2.92 15.73 -27.70
N ARG A 713 -3.99 15.25 -28.33
CA ARG A 713 -4.32 15.56 -29.72
C ARG A 713 -5.63 16.34 -29.79
N PHE A 714 -5.54 17.65 -29.97
CA PHE A 714 -6.72 18.52 -29.95
C PHE A 714 -7.53 18.52 -31.26
N ASP A 715 -7.02 17.98 -32.38
CA ASP A 715 -7.78 17.91 -33.63
C ASP A 715 -8.51 16.58 -33.84
N ASP A 716 -9.75 16.64 -34.38
CA ASP A 716 -10.46 15.46 -34.85
C ASP A 716 -9.66 14.72 -35.92
N TYR A 717 -9.60 13.39 -35.83
CA TYR A 717 -8.76 12.57 -36.71
C TYR A 717 -9.37 11.20 -37.00
N LYS A 718 -8.81 10.50 -38.01
CA LYS A 718 -9.27 9.15 -38.38
C LYS A 718 -8.28 8.07 -37.98
N LEU A 719 -8.59 7.32 -36.93
CA LEU A 719 -7.82 6.14 -36.54
C LEU A 719 -7.99 5.03 -37.60
N PHE A 720 -6.86 4.48 -38.06
CA PHE A 720 -6.76 3.58 -39.21
C PHE A 720 -7.43 4.12 -40.50
N GLY A 721 -7.63 5.44 -40.62
CA GLY A 721 -8.27 6.09 -41.76
C GLY A 721 -9.80 5.96 -41.83
N ILE A 722 -10.44 5.24 -40.89
CA ILE A 722 -11.89 4.94 -40.94
C ILE A 722 -12.67 5.30 -39.67
N PHE A 723 -12.08 5.21 -38.47
CA PHE A 723 -12.77 5.51 -37.22
C PHE A 723 -12.56 6.97 -36.84
N GLU A 724 -13.64 7.75 -36.76
CA GLU A 724 -13.59 9.16 -36.38
C GLU A 724 -13.39 9.29 -34.87
N MET A 725 -12.20 9.76 -34.49
CA MET A 725 -11.80 10.09 -33.13
C MET A 725 -12.00 11.58 -32.92
N LYS A 726 -12.62 11.96 -31.80
CA LYS A 726 -12.68 13.35 -31.36
C LYS A 726 -11.35 13.80 -30.76
N GLY A 727 -11.04 15.08 -30.91
CA GLY A 727 -9.92 15.72 -30.22
C GLY A 727 -10.04 15.58 -28.69
N ASP A 728 -8.89 15.45 -28.01
CA ASP A 728 -8.79 15.44 -26.55
C ASP A 728 -9.43 16.71 -25.96
N ASN A 729 -10.47 16.55 -25.13
CA ASN A 729 -11.09 17.65 -24.41
C ASN A 729 -10.83 17.54 -22.88
N PRO A 730 -9.64 17.94 -22.38
CA PRO A 730 -9.33 17.85 -20.96
C PRO A 730 -10.10 18.87 -20.12
N GLU A 731 -10.48 18.45 -18.91
CA GLU A 731 -10.90 19.31 -17.81
C GLU A 731 -9.71 20.10 -17.25
N ILE A 732 -9.88 21.39 -16.99
CA ILE A 732 -8.86 22.25 -16.39
C ILE A 732 -9.08 22.35 -14.88
N THR A 733 -8.15 21.79 -14.11
CA THR A 733 -8.21 21.73 -12.63
C THR A 733 -7.10 22.53 -11.95
N GLY A 734 -6.24 23.20 -12.74
CA GLY A 734 -5.09 23.98 -12.32
C GLY A 734 -4.46 24.71 -13.50
N ASP A 735 -3.49 25.59 -13.26
CA ASP A 735 -2.73 26.23 -14.35
C ASP A 735 -2.05 25.18 -15.22
N THR A 736 -2.27 25.25 -16.53
CA THR A 736 -1.98 24.15 -17.46
C THR A 736 -1.17 24.63 -18.67
N VAL A 737 -0.04 23.98 -18.94
CA VAL A 737 0.81 24.27 -20.11
C VAL A 737 0.94 23.03 -20.99
N TYR A 738 0.72 23.21 -22.29
CA TYR A 738 0.88 22.19 -23.32
C TYR A 738 2.13 22.48 -24.15
N TYR A 739 3.09 21.55 -24.19
CA TYR A 739 4.42 21.77 -24.76
C TYR A 739 4.60 21.10 -26.14
N LEU A 740 5.25 21.82 -27.06
CA LEU A 740 5.84 21.22 -28.26
C LEU A 740 6.97 20.25 -27.87
N LYS A 741 7.02 19.09 -28.53
CA LYS A 741 8.08 18.09 -28.32
C LYS A 741 9.20 18.23 -29.34
N TRP A 742 10.39 18.50 -28.85
CA TRP A 742 11.61 18.61 -29.66
C TRP A 742 12.44 17.33 -29.58
N LYS A 743 13.29 17.11 -30.59
CA LYS A 743 14.38 16.13 -30.60
C LYS A 743 15.64 16.82 -31.12
N ASP A 744 16.79 16.23 -30.85
CA ASP A 744 18.05 16.72 -31.43
C ASP A 744 18.00 16.73 -32.96
N ASP A 745 18.59 17.74 -33.57
CA ASP A 745 18.96 17.68 -34.99
C ASP A 745 20.24 16.84 -35.13
N PRO A 746 20.23 15.68 -35.83
CA PRO A 746 21.43 14.88 -36.04
C PRO A 746 22.48 15.57 -36.93
N GLY A 747 22.15 16.71 -37.56
CA GLY A 747 23.12 17.57 -38.24
C GLY A 747 24.01 18.40 -37.30
N VAL A 748 23.68 18.49 -36.00
CA VAL A 748 24.46 19.26 -35.02
C VAL A 748 25.45 18.36 -34.27
N GLN A 749 26.73 18.75 -34.28
CA GLN A 749 27.78 18.06 -33.54
C GLN A 749 27.46 18.09 -32.03
N THR A 750 27.36 16.92 -31.41
CA THR A 750 27.26 16.80 -29.94
C THR A 750 28.65 16.59 -29.34
N ILE A 751 28.95 17.35 -28.29
CA ILE A 751 30.16 17.30 -27.48
C ILE A 751 29.73 16.91 -26.06
N GLU A 752 30.18 15.76 -25.57
CA GLU A 752 29.72 15.20 -24.30
C GLU A 752 30.84 14.74 -23.37
N ALA A 753 30.59 14.82 -22.06
CA ALA A 753 31.46 14.32 -21.01
C ALA A 753 30.63 13.98 -19.76
N SER A 754 30.86 12.82 -19.15
CA SER A 754 30.02 12.29 -18.07
C SER A 754 30.84 11.69 -16.94
N GLY A 755 30.24 11.62 -15.75
CA GLY A 755 30.90 11.10 -14.54
C GLY A 755 32.08 11.97 -14.07
N MET A 756 32.04 13.28 -14.36
CA MET A 756 33.11 14.19 -13.98
C MET A 756 33.07 14.47 -12.48
N ASN A 757 34.22 14.42 -11.82
CA ASN A 757 34.25 14.53 -10.37
C ASN A 757 33.99 15.96 -9.87
N LEU A 758 33.34 16.04 -8.71
CA LEU A 758 33.30 17.20 -7.84
C LEU A 758 33.81 16.75 -6.45
N PRO A 759 35.01 17.15 -6.01
CA PRO A 759 35.44 16.92 -4.63
C PRO A 759 34.40 17.50 -3.66
N GLY A 760 33.92 16.69 -2.73
CA GLY A 760 32.84 17.05 -1.81
C GLY A 760 33.17 16.80 -0.35
N ASP A 761 32.35 17.34 0.54
CA ASP A 761 32.51 17.22 1.98
C ASP A 761 31.17 17.36 2.73
N LEU A 762 31.10 16.90 3.97
CA LEU A 762 29.92 16.96 4.85
C LEU A 762 30.35 17.13 6.32
N TRP A 763 29.72 18.04 7.04
CA TRP A 763 29.98 18.29 8.47
C TRP A 763 28.73 18.78 9.19
N GLY A 764 28.75 18.84 10.53
CA GLY A 764 27.76 19.55 11.34
C GLY A 764 28.30 20.92 11.79
N ARG A 765 29.10 20.95 12.86
CA ARG A 765 29.62 22.20 13.45
C ARG A 765 30.53 23.01 12.53
N SER A 766 31.51 22.38 11.89
CA SER A 766 32.53 23.08 11.10
C SER A 766 33.27 22.17 10.12
N GLN A 767 33.61 22.74 8.96
CA GLN A 767 34.42 22.07 7.94
C GLN A 767 35.87 21.80 8.40
N SER A 768 36.42 22.56 9.36
CA SER A 768 37.73 22.24 9.93
C SER A 768 37.73 20.92 10.73
N THR A 769 36.55 20.39 11.04
CA THR A 769 36.31 19.17 11.81
C THR A 769 35.56 18.07 11.04
N SER A 770 35.34 18.18 9.71
CA SER A 770 34.67 17.12 8.93
C SER A 770 35.37 15.77 9.01
N SER A 771 36.71 15.76 9.10
CA SER A 771 37.52 14.55 9.31
C SER A 771 37.42 13.92 10.72
N LYS A 772 36.45 14.32 11.56
CA LYS A 772 36.28 13.85 12.95
C LYS A 772 34.84 13.43 13.23
N THR A 773 34.70 12.39 14.07
CA THR A 773 33.39 12.01 14.63
C THR A 773 32.82 13.19 15.44
N GLU A 774 31.56 13.58 15.20
CA GLU A 774 30.91 14.72 15.86
C GLU A 774 29.88 14.29 16.89
N VAL A 775 29.95 14.83 18.13
CA VAL A 775 28.97 14.50 19.19
C VAL A 775 27.63 15.21 18.96
N VAL A 776 26.53 14.46 19.13
CA VAL A 776 25.16 14.99 19.16
C VAL A 776 24.50 14.58 20.47
N CYS A 777 24.06 15.56 21.26
CA CYS A 777 23.39 15.31 22.54
C CYS A 777 21.91 14.99 22.31
N ASP A 778 21.40 13.92 22.92
CA ASP A 778 20.02 13.48 22.74
C ASP A 778 19.02 14.51 23.31
N GLY A 779 18.13 14.99 22.45
CA GLY A 779 17.19 16.08 22.73
C GLY A 779 17.71 17.50 22.40
N GLU A 780 18.94 17.67 21.90
CA GLU A 780 19.37 18.90 21.23
C GLU A 780 19.06 18.84 19.72
N THR A 781 18.89 20.01 19.08
CA THR A 781 18.84 20.12 17.62
C THR A 781 20.21 20.44 17.03
N PHE A 782 20.46 19.95 15.82
CA PHE A 782 21.70 20.18 15.07
C PHE A 782 21.41 20.48 13.58
N SER A 783 22.47 20.83 12.87
CA SER A 783 22.46 21.09 11.43
C SER A 783 23.56 20.28 10.75
N LEU A 784 23.43 20.05 9.44
CA LEU A 784 24.47 19.45 8.61
C LEU A 784 24.67 20.28 7.33
N THR A 785 25.92 20.58 7.00
CA THR A 785 26.31 21.27 5.77
C THR A 785 27.08 20.33 4.86
N GLY A 786 26.55 20.09 3.67
CA GLY A 786 27.27 19.42 2.58
C GLY A 786 27.81 20.44 1.58
N ALA A 787 28.99 20.21 1.01
CA ALA A 787 29.60 21.11 0.03
C ALA A 787 30.31 20.39 -1.11
N VAL A 788 30.52 21.09 -2.23
CA VAL A 788 31.23 20.61 -3.42
C VAL A 788 32.13 21.70 -4.03
N ASP A 789 33.32 21.27 -4.48
CA ASP A 789 34.22 22.04 -5.35
C ASP A 789 33.72 21.98 -6.80
N ILE A 790 33.37 23.15 -7.35
CA ILE A 790 32.90 23.34 -8.73
C ILE A 790 33.99 23.76 -9.71
N SER A 791 35.28 23.64 -9.36
CA SER A 791 36.39 23.97 -10.26
C SER A 791 36.28 23.24 -11.61
N SER A 792 35.88 21.96 -11.61
CA SER A 792 35.66 21.18 -12.84
C SER A 792 34.44 21.61 -13.66
N VAL A 793 33.56 22.47 -13.14
CA VAL A 793 32.51 23.16 -13.90
C VAL A 793 33.11 24.35 -14.64
N LYS A 794 33.93 25.17 -13.96
CA LYS A 794 34.59 26.33 -14.55
C LYS A 794 35.60 25.93 -15.64
N GLU A 795 36.32 24.82 -15.45
CA GLU A 795 37.14 24.22 -16.51
C GLU A 795 36.36 23.87 -17.79
N LYS A 796 35.07 23.49 -17.68
CA LYS A 796 34.24 23.20 -18.87
C LYS A 796 33.74 24.45 -19.59
N MET A 797 33.74 25.61 -18.94
CA MET A 797 33.58 26.89 -19.63
C MET A 797 34.78 27.12 -20.57
N THR A 798 36.01 27.11 -20.05
CA THR A 798 37.23 27.22 -20.89
C THR A 798 37.33 26.13 -21.96
N TYR A 799 36.78 24.93 -21.73
CA TYR A 799 36.68 23.90 -22.77
C TYR A 799 35.73 24.28 -23.93
N ILE A 800 34.61 24.95 -23.66
CA ILE A 800 33.69 25.48 -24.69
C ILE A 800 34.36 26.61 -25.48
N GLU A 801 35.13 27.49 -24.83
CA GLU A 801 35.81 28.64 -25.46
C GLU A 801 36.74 28.21 -26.59
N ASN A 802 37.47 27.11 -26.38
CA ASN A 802 38.43 26.56 -27.33
C ASN A 802 37.78 25.73 -28.47
N MET A 803 36.46 25.56 -28.47
CA MET A 803 35.73 24.76 -29.48
C MET A 803 35.25 25.57 -30.69
N PHE A 804 35.26 26.90 -30.63
CA PHE A 804 34.89 27.79 -31.74
C PHE A 804 36.11 28.58 -32.19
N SER A 805 36.22 28.91 -33.48
CA SER A 805 37.32 29.75 -33.99
C SER A 805 37.06 31.25 -33.75
N GLU A 806 38.15 32.03 -33.70
CA GLU A 806 38.10 33.51 -33.67
C GLU A 806 37.34 34.09 -32.46
N VAL A 807 37.52 33.50 -31.26
CA VAL A 807 36.71 33.79 -30.05
C VAL A 807 37.31 34.84 -29.11
N GLN A 808 38.61 35.17 -29.20
CA GLN A 808 39.29 36.01 -28.20
C GLN A 808 38.60 37.37 -27.96
N GLY A 809 37.91 37.48 -26.82
CA GLY A 809 37.21 38.70 -26.38
C GLY A 809 35.77 38.85 -26.89
N ASP A 810 35.28 37.97 -27.78
CA ASP A 810 33.92 38.02 -28.32
C ASP A 810 33.14 36.74 -27.98
N PHE A 811 32.77 36.65 -26.70
CA PHE A 811 31.93 35.58 -26.16
C PHE A 811 30.42 35.86 -26.33
N ALA A 812 30.03 37.12 -26.51
CA ALA A 812 28.64 37.53 -26.65
C ALA A 812 28.03 37.18 -28.02
N SER A 813 28.85 36.97 -29.07
CA SER A 813 28.39 36.48 -30.37
C SER A 813 28.05 34.98 -30.40
N ILE A 814 28.39 34.24 -29.34
CA ILE A 814 28.02 32.82 -29.18
C ILE A 814 26.65 32.75 -28.49
N GLY A 815 25.59 32.74 -29.29
CA GLY A 815 24.21 32.62 -28.79
C GLY A 815 23.93 31.23 -28.22
N LEU A 816 23.27 31.15 -27.07
CA LEU A 816 22.85 29.90 -26.44
C LEU A 816 21.34 29.69 -26.63
N THR A 817 20.96 28.49 -27.02
CA THR A 817 19.58 28.03 -27.07
C THR A 817 19.37 26.92 -26.06
N ASP A 818 18.30 27.07 -25.27
CA ASP A 818 17.86 26.10 -24.26
C ASP A 818 18.94 25.71 -23.23
N PRO A 819 19.69 26.67 -22.63
CA PRO A 819 20.65 26.37 -21.58
C PRO A 819 19.89 25.85 -20.34
N ARG A 820 20.18 24.62 -19.93
CA ARG A 820 19.64 24.00 -18.72
C ARG A 820 20.78 23.40 -17.92
N SER A 821 20.69 23.54 -16.60
CA SER A 821 21.47 22.77 -15.62
C SER A 821 20.59 22.47 -14.43
N VAL A 822 20.69 21.25 -13.91
CA VAL A 822 20.07 20.85 -12.66
C VAL A 822 21.14 20.16 -11.82
N PHE A 823 21.26 20.58 -10.57
CA PHE A 823 22.00 19.89 -9.54
C PHE A 823 21.01 19.36 -8.49
N THR A 824 21.21 18.11 -8.10
CA THR A 824 20.42 17.45 -7.06
C THR A 824 21.36 16.97 -5.97
N ALA A 825 21.19 17.53 -4.77
CA ALA A 825 21.81 17.07 -3.55
C ALA A 825 20.84 16.18 -2.78
N VAL A 826 21.30 15.05 -2.26
CA VAL A 826 20.53 14.17 -1.38
C VAL A 826 21.36 13.86 -0.14
N LEU A 827 20.90 14.32 1.03
CA LEU A 827 21.36 13.81 2.32
C LEU A 827 20.49 12.60 2.70
N THR A 828 21.13 11.49 3.02
CA THR A 828 20.49 10.27 3.53
C THR A 828 20.91 10.08 4.98
N MET A 829 19.95 10.29 5.88
CA MET A 829 20.13 10.10 7.32
C MET A 829 20.07 8.60 7.68
N PRO A 830 20.80 8.15 8.71
CA PRO A 830 20.64 6.82 9.27
C PRO A 830 19.37 6.70 10.11
N GLU A 831 18.97 5.47 10.48
CA GLU A 831 17.97 5.26 11.52
C GLU A 831 18.53 5.74 12.87
N GLY A 832 17.74 6.51 13.63
CA GLY A 832 18.17 7.18 14.86
C GLY A 832 18.35 8.70 14.76
N VAL A 833 18.37 9.26 13.54
CA VAL A 833 18.24 10.71 13.30
C VAL A 833 16.79 11.04 12.97
N LYS A 834 16.24 12.09 13.60
CA LYS A 834 14.93 12.66 13.30
C LYS A 834 15.08 13.83 12.33
N ILE A 835 14.29 13.80 11.25
CA ILE A 835 14.11 14.91 10.32
C ILE A 835 12.79 15.63 10.69
N PRO A 836 12.73 16.96 10.73
CA PRO A 836 11.48 17.70 10.90
C PRO A 836 10.65 17.69 9.62
N ASP A 837 9.33 17.90 9.71
CA ASP A 837 8.42 17.82 8.56
C ASP A 837 8.70 18.88 7.47
N ASP A 838 9.24 20.03 7.88
CA ASP A 838 9.75 21.10 7.00
C ASP A 838 11.16 21.51 7.51
N PRO A 839 12.25 20.94 6.97
CA PRO A 839 13.60 21.24 7.42
C PRO A 839 14.09 22.58 6.88
N GLU A 840 14.74 23.36 7.76
CA GLU A 840 15.38 24.61 7.38
C GLU A 840 16.50 24.34 6.37
N VAL A 841 16.43 24.93 5.17
CA VAL A 841 17.45 24.74 4.13
C VAL A 841 17.99 26.08 3.64
N SER A 842 19.31 26.24 3.65
CA SER A 842 20.03 27.39 3.10
C SER A 842 21.20 26.93 2.24
N ALA A 843 21.62 27.75 1.28
CA ALA A 843 22.69 27.43 0.35
C ALA A 843 23.58 28.65 0.07
N GLU A 844 24.89 28.45 -0.02
CA GLU A 844 25.87 29.50 -0.34
C GLU A 844 26.64 29.16 -1.62
N GLY A 845 27.20 30.19 -2.26
CA GLY A 845 27.97 30.03 -3.51
C GLY A 845 27.12 29.80 -4.77
N LEU A 846 25.78 29.83 -4.71
CA LEU A 846 24.94 29.70 -5.91
C LEU A 846 25.18 30.81 -6.97
N GLY A 847 25.58 32.01 -6.52
CA GLY A 847 25.88 33.17 -7.35
C GLY A 847 24.71 33.60 -8.25
N ASP A 848 25.03 34.23 -9.37
CA ASP A 848 24.07 34.47 -10.44
C ASP A 848 23.85 33.21 -11.32
N CYS A 849 24.62 32.13 -11.12
CA CYS A 849 24.48 30.88 -11.87
C CYS A 849 23.22 30.10 -11.53
N PHE A 850 22.93 29.92 -10.24
CA PHE A 850 21.89 28.99 -9.78
C PHE A 850 20.81 29.67 -8.93
N VAL A 851 19.61 29.08 -8.95
CA VAL A 851 18.52 29.38 -8.02
C VAL A 851 18.19 28.13 -7.20
N LEU A 852 17.95 28.30 -5.91
CA LEU A 852 17.52 27.22 -5.03
C LEU A 852 16.11 26.76 -5.44
N GLY A 853 15.96 25.47 -5.67
CA GLY A 853 14.72 24.83 -6.09
C GLY A 853 13.94 24.27 -4.90
N LYS A 854 13.23 23.15 -5.13
CA LYS A 854 12.42 22.52 -4.09
C LYS A 854 13.25 21.62 -3.18
N THR A 855 13.01 21.73 -1.87
CA THR A 855 13.32 20.74 -0.83
C THR A 855 12.18 19.72 -0.72
N SER A 856 12.51 18.45 -0.50
CA SER A 856 11.53 17.41 -0.17
C SER A 856 12.12 16.32 0.71
N VAL A 857 11.38 15.92 1.74
CA VAL A 857 11.68 14.78 2.61
C VAL A 857 10.95 13.53 2.10
N ASP A 858 11.67 12.41 1.97
CA ASP A 858 11.12 11.08 1.68
C ASP A 858 11.76 10.05 2.62
N GLY A 859 11.03 9.69 3.69
CA GLY A 859 11.60 8.92 4.80
C GLY A 859 12.84 9.60 5.37
N GLN A 860 13.97 8.88 5.40
CA GLN A 860 15.25 9.42 5.88
C GLN A 860 16.06 10.19 4.82
N LYS A 861 15.47 10.55 3.67
CA LYS A 861 16.16 11.31 2.61
C LYS A 861 15.66 12.74 2.51
N ILE A 862 16.58 13.68 2.54
CA ILE A 862 16.34 15.09 2.26
C ILE A 862 16.92 15.38 0.88
N THR A 863 16.05 15.58 -0.11
CA THR A 863 16.44 15.93 -1.48
C THR A 863 16.26 17.43 -1.67
N VAL A 864 17.31 18.10 -2.13
CA VAL A 864 17.28 19.51 -2.51
C VAL A 864 17.76 19.64 -3.96
N THR A 865 17.01 20.40 -4.74
CA THR A 865 17.35 20.71 -6.13
C THR A 865 17.79 22.17 -6.24
N PHE A 866 18.71 22.46 -7.15
CA PHE A 866 18.97 23.82 -7.61
C PHE A 866 19.21 23.82 -9.12
N THR A 867 18.72 24.87 -9.79
CA THR A 867 18.61 24.93 -11.26
C THR A 867 19.30 26.16 -11.81
N LEU A 868 19.74 26.10 -13.07
CA LEU A 868 20.33 27.23 -13.77
C LEU A 868 19.36 28.44 -13.76
N ARG A 869 19.88 29.64 -13.53
CA ARG A 869 19.11 30.88 -13.66
C ARG A 869 18.73 31.09 -15.14
N GLY A 870 17.49 31.51 -15.39
CA GLY A 870 17.02 31.87 -16.73
C GLY A 870 17.70 33.13 -17.27
N GLY A 871 17.57 33.38 -18.58
CA GLY A 871 18.08 34.59 -19.24
C GLY A 871 19.55 34.52 -19.70
N LEU A 872 20.23 33.39 -19.52
CA LEU A 872 21.62 33.16 -19.97
C LEU A 872 21.69 32.85 -21.47
N THR A 873 21.18 33.78 -22.29
CA THR A 873 20.94 33.65 -23.75
C THR A 873 22.19 33.56 -24.62
N ASP A 874 23.37 33.71 -24.05
CA ASP A 874 24.66 33.75 -24.76
C ASP A 874 25.78 33.30 -23.82
N TYR A 875 26.91 32.92 -24.41
CA TYR A 875 28.01 32.30 -23.68
C TYR A 875 28.69 33.28 -22.70
N GLN A 876 28.74 34.59 -23.00
CA GLN A 876 29.24 35.61 -22.06
C GLN A 876 28.41 35.62 -20.78
N LYS A 877 27.07 35.74 -20.86
CA LYS A 877 26.19 35.67 -19.68
C LYS A 877 26.36 34.38 -18.89
N LEU A 878 26.42 33.23 -19.57
CA LEU A 878 26.63 31.94 -18.89
C LEU A 878 27.99 31.90 -18.19
N LYS A 879 29.06 32.43 -18.80
CA LYS A 879 30.40 32.50 -18.22
C LYS A 879 30.43 33.39 -16.99
N ASP A 880 29.90 34.61 -17.08
CA ASP A 880 29.86 35.55 -15.95
C ASP A 880 29.07 34.97 -14.78
N ALA A 881 27.94 34.31 -15.07
CA ALA A 881 27.15 33.61 -14.07
C ALA A 881 27.93 32.46 -13.42
N VAL A 882 28.57 31.57 -14.19
CA VAL A 882 29.40 30.46 -13.67
C VAL A 882 30.62 30.97 -12.88
N ASP A 883 31.27 32.04 -13.32
CA ASP A 883 32.40 32.64 -12.61
C ASP A 883 31.98 33.24 -11.26
N SER A 884 30.77 33.81 -11.18
CA SER A 884 30.15 34.33 -9.94
C SER A 884 29.79 33.25 -8.92
N ALA A 885 29.70 31.99 -9.35
CA ALA A 885 29.37 30.88 -8.46
C ALA A 885 30.59 30.45 -7.63
N GLY A 886 30.37 30.10 -6.38
CA GLY A 886 31.37 29.64 -5.43
C GLY A 886 31.72 30.67 -4.34
N VAL A 887 31.86 30.20 -3.10
CA VAL A 887 32.52 30.90 -1.99
C VAL A 887 33.92 30.32 -1.75
N GLU A 888 34.72 31.01 -0.94
CA GLU A 888 36.03 30.52 -0.48
C GLU A 888 35.81 29.53 0.68
N SER A 889 36.48 28.37 0.65
CA SER A 889 36.45 27.40 1.74
C SER A 889 37.73 26.55 1.77
N PRO A 890 37.99 25.79 2.86
CA PRO A 890 39.04 24.77 2.89
C PRO A 890 38.94 23.66 1.82
N LEU A 891 37.78 23.46 1.17
CA LEU A 891 37.57 22.39 0.17
C LEU A 891 38.22 22.68 -1.18
N ALA A 892 38.29 23.95 -1.58
CA ALA A 892 38.67 24.36 -2.94
C ALA A 892 39.53 25.64 -2.93
N GLN A 893 40.50 25.74 -3.84
CA GLN A 893 41.29 26.96 -3.98
C GLN A 893 40.46 28.06 -4.65
N GLY A 894 40.31 29.20 -3.98
CA GLY A 894 39.54 30.34 -4.46
C GLY A 894 38.02 30.17 -4.31
N LYS A 895 37.26 31.02 -5.00
CA LYS A 895 35.79 31.06 -4.95
C LYS A 895 35.17 29.95 -5.81
N ASN A 896 35.28 28.72 -5.31
CA ASN A 896 34.91 27.51 -6.05
C ASN A 896 34.08 26.51 -5.22
N THR A 897 33.62 26.87 -4.01
CA THR A 897 32.78 25.98 -3.19
C THR A 897 31.29 26.37 -3.26
N ILE A 898 30.41 25.43 -3.58
CA ILE A 898 28.96 25.57 -3.30
C ILE A 898 28.63 24.73 -2.07
N SER A 899 27.86 25.29 -1.13
CA SER A 899 27.44 24.60 0.10
C SER A 899 25.92 24.62 0.28
N LEU A 900 25.42 23.64 1.02
CA LEU A 900 24.01 23.43 1.34
C LEU A 900 23.90 23.01 2.81
N THR A 901 23.26 23.82 3.64
CA THR A 901 23.01 23.54 5.06
C THR A 901 21.57 23.12 5.27
N VAL A 902 21.37 22.08 6.08
CA VAL A 902 20.07 21.59 6.52
C VAL A 902 20.02 21.65 8.05
N GLY A 903 19.09 22.43 8.60
CA GLY A 903 18.88 22.65 10.03
C GLY A 903 17.65 21.95 10.60
N GLY A 904 17.42 22.13 11.91
CA GLY A 904 16.29 21.55 12.63
C GLY A 904 16.35 20.03 12.81
N LEU A 905 17.48 19.39 12.49
CA LEU A 905 17.69 17.96 12.68
C LEU A 905 17.77 17.63 14.17
N GLY A 906 17.38 16.42 14.55
CA GLY A 906 17.47 15.95 15.93
C GLY A 906 17.73 14.47 16.02
N THR A 907 17.72 13.94 17.25
CA THR A 907 17.83 12.51 17.52
C THR A 907 16.47 11.87 17.68
N ASP A 908 16.37 10.57 17.39
CA ASP A 908 15.27 9.72 17.83
C ASP A 908 15.72 8.90 19.03
N GLY A 909 15.59 9.50 20.22
CA GLY A 909 15.95 8.87 21.50
C GLY A 909 15.22 7.55 21.79
N GLY A 910 14.14 7.23 21.06
CA GLY A 910 13.47 5.92 21.12
C GLY A 910 14.15 4.82 20.29
N LYS A 911 15.08 5.18 19.39
CA LYS A 911 15.79 4.25 18.49
C LYS A 911 17.32 4.22 18.67
N THR A 912 17.91 5.24 19.30
CA THR A 912 19.36 5.31 19.53
C THR A 912 19.80 4.65 20.86
N ALA A 913 21.05 4.22 20.91
CA ALA A 913 21.79 3.92 22.14
C ALA A 913 22.78 5.05 22.46
N ASP A 914 23.29 5.06 23.69
CA ASP A 914 24.42 5.92 24.07
C ASP A 914 25.74 5.40 23.47
N GLU A 915 26.70 6.30 23.26
CA GLU A 915 27.94 6.09 22.47
C GLU A 915 27.70 5.50 21.05
N GLN A 916 26.47 5.54 20.51
CA GLN A 916 26.17 4.99 19.19
C GLN A 916 26.72 5.88 18.07
N LYS A 917 27.56 5.31 17.20
CA LYS A 917 27.96 5.96 15.95
C LYS A 917 26.89 5.81 14.86
N LEU A 918 26.53 6.93 14.23
CA LEU A 918 25.53 7.06 13.16
C LEU A 918 26.14 7.80 11.96
N THR A 919 26.32 7.12 10.83
CA THR A 919 26.87 7.74 9.61
C THR A 919 25.76 8.30 8.72
N VAL A 920 25.83 9.60 8.43
CA VAL A 920 25.02 10.29 7.41
C VAL A 920 25.78 10.23 6.09
N THR A 921 25.09 10.04 4.98
CA THR A 921 25.71 10.05 3.65
C THR A 921 25.11 11.12 2.73
N GLY A 922 25.97 11.77 1.95
CA GLY A 922 25.61 12.75 0.94
C GLY A 922 25.86 12.21 -0.47
N THR A 923 25.00 12.60 -1.41
CA THR A 923 25.29 12.48 -2.86
C THR A 923 24.92 13.79 -3.55
N VAL A 924 25.74 14.22 -4.50
CA VAL A 924 25.45 15.38 -5.36
C VAL A 924 25.68 14.97 -6.81
N ASN A 925 24.68 15.17 -7.66
CA ASN A 925 24.76 14.93 -9.09
C ASN A 925 24.34 16.18 -9.85
N GLY A 926 25.13 16.59 -10.83
CA GLY A 926 24.90 17.76 -11.67
C GLY A 926 24.84 17.41 -13.15
N ASN A 927 24.10 18.18 -13.93
CA ASN A 927 24.12 18.13 -15.38
C ASN A 927 24.08 19.53 -16.00
N PHE A 928 24.57 19.66 -17.23
CA PHE A 928 24.41 20.85 -18.06
C PHE A 928 24.17 20.46 -19.51
N SER A 929 23.28 21.17 -20.20
CA SER A 929 23.12 21.07 -21.64
C SER A 929 22.74 22.41 -22.26
N ALA A 930 23.27 22.70 -23.44
CA ALA A 930 22.88 23.84 -24.27
C ALA A 930 23.19 23.53 -25.75
N VAL A 931 22.54 24.27 -26.67
CA VAL A 931 23.03 24.42 -28.05
C VAL A 931 23.67 25.79 -28.19
N ALA A 932 24.94 25.83 -28.57
CA ALA A 932 25.67 27.06 -28.86
C ALA A 932 25.75 27.30 -30.37
N LYS A 933 25.50 28.54 -30.80
CA LYS A 933 25.60 28.99 -32.20
C LYS A 933 26.57 30.17 -32.30
N LYS A 934 27.55 30.09 -33.20
CA LYS A 934 28.38 31.23 -33.63
C LYS A 934 28.43 31.28 -35.15
N ASN A 935 28.07 32.40 -35.77
CA ASN A 935 27.83 32.49 -37.22
C ASN A 935 26.90 31.35 -37.68
N ASP A 936 27.32 30.48 -38.61
CA ASP A 936 26.56 29.27 -39.00
C ASP A 936 27.01 27.98 -38.30
N GLU A 937 28.04 28.04 -37.44
CA GLU A 937 28.49 26.88 -36.67
C GLU A 937 27.57 26.59 -35.48
N LEU A 938 27.17 25.33 -35.33
CA LEU A 938 26.31 24.81 -34.26
C LEU A 938 26.99 23.66 -33.52
N LYS A 939 27.06 23.75 -32.19
CA LYS A 939 27.49 22.65 -31.30
C LYS A 939 26.50 22.46 -30.16
N ARG A 940 26.23 21.19 -29.81
CA ARG A 940 25.40 20.81 -28.67
C ARG A 940 26.31 20.28 -27.56
N PHE A 941 26.22 20.85 -26.36
CA PHE A 941 26.99 20.40 -25.20
C PHE A 941 26.12 19.56 -24.26
N ARG A 942 26.69 18.48 -23.71
CA ARG A 942 26.06 17.61 -22.70
C ARG A 942 27.08 17.18 -21.66
N PHE A 943 27.01 17.76 -20.47
CA PHE A 943 27.94 17.50 -19.38
C PHE A 943 27.22 16.93 -18.16
N SER A 944 27.84 15.97 -17.46
CA SER A 944 27.37 15.52 -16.15
C SER A 944 28.50 15.29 -15.16
N TRP A 945 28.19 15.63 -13.91
CA TRP A 945 29.09 15.59 -12.76
C TRP A 945 28.49 14.75 -11.63
N SER A 946 29.35 14.12 -10.84
CA SER A 946 29.01 13.33 -9.66
C SER A 946 30.05 13.58 -8.58
N ALA A 947 29.62 13.87 -7.35
CA ALA A 947 30.54 14.22 -6.27
C ALA A 947 31.08 13.00 -5.50
N THR A 948 32.32 13.11 -5.00
CA THR A 948 32.99 12.09 -4.16
C THR A 948 33.64 12.76 -2.95
N GLN A 949 33.80 12.04 -1.83
CA GLN A 949 34.43 12.57 -0.62
C GLN A 949 35.88 13.03 -0.88
N SER A 950 36.18 14.25 -0.46
CA SER A 950 37.53 14.82 -0.44
C SER A 950 38.44 14.11 0.57
N ASP A 951 39.72 13.99 0.26
CA ASP A 951 40.70 13.34 1.16
C ASP A 951 40.89 14.07 2.50
N THR A 952 40.62 15.38 2.54
CA THR A 952 40.70 16.23 3.74
C THR A 952 39.46 16.17 4.63
N GLY A 953 38.27 15.97 4.06
CA GLY A 953 37.02 15.91 4.80
C GLY A 953 36.61 14.52 5.28
N ARG A 954 37.32 13.47 4.84
CA ARG A 954 36.97 12.09 5.15
C ARG A 954 37.11 11.79 6.65
N ASP A 955 35.99 11.48 7.31
CA ASP A 955 35.94 11.11 8.72
C ASP A 955 36.67 9.78 9.02
N GLU A 956 37.14 9.60 10.26
CA GLU A 956 37.96 8.47 10.72
C GLU A 956 37.28 7.09 10.67
N ASN A 957 35.96 7.04 10.44
CA ASN A 957 35.14 5.84 10.29
C ASN A 957 34.85 5.51 8.82
N ALA A 958 35.22 6.39 7.88
CA ALA A 958 34.88 6.27 6.47
C ALA A 958 35.69 5.18 5.75
N THR A 959 35.00 4.26 5.08
CA THR A 959 35.62 3.07 4.46
C THR A 959 36.16 3.30 3.05
N GLY A 960 36.06 4.51 2.51
CA GLY A 960 36.43 4.83 1.12
C GLY A 960 36.25 6.31 0.79
N LYS A 961 36.26 6.64 -0.50
CA LYS A 961 36.04 8.01 -1.02
C LYS A 961 34.79 8.16 -1.89
N ASP A 962 34.18 7.05 -2.31
CA ASP A 962 33.16 7.02 -3.37
C ASP A 962 31.76 7.46 -2.89
N THR A 963 31.64 7.85 -1.60
CA THR A 963 30.43 8.34 -0.94
C THR A 963 30.83 9.48 0.00
N ILE A 964 30.15 10.63 -0.09
CA ILE A 964 30.34 11.72 0.88
C ILE A 964 29.69 11.28 2.20
N GLN A 965 30.37 11.45 3.33
CA GLN A 965 29.84 11.02 4.63
C GLN A 965 30.34 11.85 5.81
N HIS A 966 29.56 11.85 6.89
CA HIS A 966 29.93 12.37 8.20
C HIS A 966 29.38 11.43 9.28
N THR A 967 30.11 11.25 10.38
CA THR A 967 29.74 10.30 11.43
C THR A 967 29.45 11.01 12.75
N LEU A 968 28.22 10.85 13.22
CA LEU A 968 27.71 11.40 14.47
C LEU A 968 27.90 10.38 15.61
N LEU A 969 28.26 10.85 16.81
CA LEU A 969 28.30 10.07 18.05
C LEU A 969 27.16 10.52 18.96
N ILE A 970 26.17 9.66 19.19
CA ILE A 970 25.06 9.96 20.07
C ILE A 970 25.53 9.94 21.52
N SER A 971 25.22 11.01 22.26
CA SER A 971 25.41 11.10 23.71
C SER A 971 24.06 11.32 24.40
N LYS A 972 23.60 10.33 25.14
CA LYS A 972 22.32 10.38 25.86
C LYS A 972 22.46 11.00 27.25
N PRO A 973 21.44 11.71 27.76
CA PRO A 973 21.45 12.16 29.14
C PRO A 973 21.34 10.97 30.09
N MET A 974 22.30 10.85 31.00
CA MET A 974 22.14 10.02 32.18
C MET A 974 21.43 10.83 33.26
N GLU A 975 20.23 10.37 33.66
CA GLU A 975 19.43 11.00 34.71
C GLU A 975 20.00 10.70 36.10
N LEU A 976 20.24 11.75 36.88
CA LEU A 976 20.71 11.70 38.26
C LEU A 976 19.63 12.26 39.19
N ILE A 977 19.44 11.62 40.35
CA ILE A 977 18.60 12.14 41.43
C ILE A 977 19.53 12.66 42.52
N LEU A 978 19.30 13.91 42.93
CA LEU A 978 20.02 14.61 43.98
C LEU A 978 19.15 14.71 45.23
N GLY A 979 19.75 14.60 46.42
CA GLY A 979 19.04 14.84 47.67
C GLY A 979 18.76 16.33 47.83
N GLY A 980 17.49 16.72 47.90
CA GLY A 980 17.08 18.11 48.12
C GLY A 980 16.40 18.31 49.46
N ASP A 981 16.43 19.54 49.97
CA ASP A 981 15.63 19.97 51.11
C ASP A 981 15.39 21.49 51.15
N ILE A 982 14.48 21.95 52.02
CA ILE A 982 14.29 23.36 52.38
C ILE A 982 14.45 23.51 53.91
N LEU A 983 15.15 24.55 54.37
CA LEU A 983 15.40 24.81 55.78
C LEU A 983 15.12 26.27 56.16
N ILE A 984 14.82 26.51 57.43
CA ILE A 984 14.95 27.83 58.07
C ILE A 984 16.09 27.75 59.10
N GLY A 985 17.18 28.48 58.85
CA GLY A 985 18.43 28.29 59.59
C GLY A 985 19.04 26.93 59.25
N GLU A 986 19.15 26.05 60.23
CA GLU A 986 19.56 24.64 60.07
C GLU A 986 18.43 23.65 60.45
N ASP A 987 17.19 24.13 60.57
CA ASP A 987 16.02 23.33 60.93
C ASP A 987 15.32 22.80 59.65
N THR A 988 15.28 21.48 59.49
CA THR A 988 14.63 20.75 58.38
C THR A 988 13.14 20.48 58.61
N GLU A 989 12.56 20.91 59.74
CA GLU A 989 11.16 20.69 60.16
C GLU A 989 10.74 19.22 60.38
N HIS A 990 11.55 18.25 59.94
CA HIS A 990 11.28 16.81 59.95
C HIS A 990 10.76 16.24 61.29
N GLU A 991 11.30 16.68 62.44
CA GLU A 991 10.84 16.22 63.76
C GLU A 991 9.57 16.95 64.25
N ALA A 992 9.36 18.22 63.86
CA ALA A 992 8.23 19.04 64.27
C ALA A 992 8.13 20.38 63.51
N LEU A 993 6.90 20.76 63.14
CA LEU A 993 6.49 22.08 62.60
C LEU A 993 7.23 23.29 63.21
N HIS A 994 8.08 23.91 62.39
CA HIS A 994 8.83 25.12 62.75
C HIS A 994 7.88 26.29 63.05
N GLN A 995 8.10 27.01 64.16
CA GLN A 995 7.21 28.07 64.64
C GLN A 995 7.74 29.47 64.37
N VAL A 996 6.96 30.28 63.65
CA VAL A 996 7.30 31.68 63.30
C VAL A 996 6.17 32.62 63.74
N ASN A 997 6.46 33.87 64.09
CA ASN A 997 5.43 34.81 64.51
C ASN A 997 4.75 35.47 63.31
N ALA A 998 3.46 35.78 63.45
CA ALA A 998 2.78 36.70 62.54
C ALA A 998 3.50 38.07 62.51
N GLY A 999 3.98 38.48 61.34
CA GLY A 999 4.77 39.70 61.14
C GLY A 999 6.29 39.47 60.94
N ASP A 1000 6.80 38.26 61.17
CA ASP A 1000 8.22 37.93 61.00
C ASP A 1000 8.64 37.90 59.52
N THR A 1001 9.95 38.04 59.29
CA THR A 1001 10.59 37.91 57.98
C THR A 1001 11.65 36.82 58.07
N VAL A 1002 11.52 35.78 57.24
CA VAL A 1002 12.36 34.58 57.25
C VAL A 1002 13.31 34.53 56.05
N THR A 1003 14.29 33.62 56.13
CA THR A 1003 15.18 33.25 55.03
C THR A 1003 15.05 31.76 54.82
N TYR A 1004 14.51 31.36 53.67
CA TYR A 1004 14.47 29.95 53.27
C TYR A 1004 15.81 29.57 52.63
N THR A 1005 16.33 28.41 53.00
CA THR A 1005 17.54 27.82 52.40
C THR A 1005 17.13 26.57 51.64
N GLY A 1006 17.26 26.56 50.31
CA GLY A 1006 17.23 25.31 49.56
C GLY A 1006 18.59 24.64 49.69
N ARG A 1007 18.64 23.41 50.22
CA ARG A 1007 19.85 22.60 50.38
C ARG A 1007 19.85 21.49 49.36
N LEU A 1008 21.02 21.21 48.77
CA LEU A 1008 21.18 20.20 47.73
C LEU A 1008 22.45 19.36 47.98
N ASP A 1009 22.29 18.05 48.08
CA ASP A 1009 23.38 17.08 48.04
C ASP A 1009 23.87 16.90 46.60
N VAL A 1010 25.13 17.26 46.36
CA VAL A 1010 25.82 17.17 45.07
C VAL A 1010 26.96 16.15 45.09
N SER A 1011 27.07 15.32 46.14
CA SER A 1011 28.11 14.28 46.28
C SER A 1011 28.15 13.31 45.09
N SER A 1012 26.99 12.88 44.60
CA SER A 1012 26.87 11.97 43.44
C SER A 1012 27.43 12.54 42.14
N ILE A 1013 27.48 13.87 41.97
CA ILE A 1013 28.12 14.53 40.81
C ILE A 1013 29.65 14.37 40.88
N LYS A 1014 30.23 14.36 42.09
CA LYS A 1014 31.66 14.08 42.30
C LYS A 1014 32.01 12.63 41.98
N GLU A 1015 31.11 11.70 42.31
CA GLU A 1015 31.26 10.30 41.90
C GLU A 1015 31.27 10.15 40.37
N GLN A 1016 30.43 10.91 39.65
CA GLN A 1016 30.43 10.86 38.19
C GLN A 1016 31.69 11.47 37.56
N ILE A 1017 32.19 12.62 38.03
CA ILE A 1017 33.43 13.20 37.46
C ILE A 1017 34.66 12.32 37.78
N GLN A 1018 34.66 11.59 38.90
CA GLN A 1018 35.68 10.58 39.20
C GLN A 1018 35.53 9.33 38.31
N SER A 1019 34.31 8.83 38.09
CA SER A 1019 34.05 7.73 37.16
C SER A 1019 34.48 8.09 35.73
N LEU A 1020 34.22 9.30 35.25
CA LEU A 1020 34.72 9.80 33.96
C LEU A 1020 36.24 9.74 33.89
N LYS A 1021 36.94 10.29 34.89
CA LYS A 1021 38.40 10.32 34.96
C LYS A 1021 39.02 8.92 34.80
N ASP A 1022 38.46 7.93 35.51
CA ASP A 1022 38.92 6.55 35.45
C ASP A 1022 38.56 5.88 34.10
N ASN A 1023 37.42 6.25 33.51
CA ASN A 1023 36.95 5.75 32.21
C ASN A 1023 37.61 6.39 30.98
N TYR A 1024 38.34 7.50 31.12
CA TYR A 1024 39.23 8.03 30.08
C TYR A 1024 40.63 7.41 30.18
N GLY A 1025 41.17 7.31 31.39
CA GLY A 1025 42.51 6.77 31.65
C GLY A 1025 43.67 7.68 31.20
N GLY A 1026 44.87 7.36 31.67
CA GLY A 1026 46.08 8.13 31.36
C GLY A 1026 46.25 9.39 32.22
N ASP A 1027 46.87 10.42 31.64
CA ASP A 1027 47.21 11.67 32.32
C ASP A 1027 46.11 12.73 32.12
N ALA A 1028 45.42 13.08 33.21
CA ALA A 1028 44.31 14.02 33.20
C ALA A 1028 44.70 15.46 32.79
N ASP A 1029 45.97 15.86 32.94
CA ASP A 1029 46.45 17.17 32.50
C ASP A 1029 46.56 17.30 30.97
N LYS A 1030 46.48 16.18 30.26
CA LYS A 1030 46.53 16.09 28.79
C LYS A 1030 45.18 15.81 28.13
N ILE A 1031 44.14 15.50 28.92
CA ILE A 1031 42.79 15.34 28.39
C ILE A 1031 42.21 16.75 28.18
N THR A 1032 42.07 17.13 26.91
CA THR A 1032 41.41 18.39 26.54
C THR A 1032 39.91 18.23 26.58
N THR A 1033 39.20 19.23 27.12
CA THR A 1033 37.74 19.30 27.09
C THR A 1033 37.26 20.39 26.14
N ASP A 1034 36.05 20.22 25.60
CA ASP A 1034 35.32 21.24 24.83
C ASP A 1034 33.84 21.25 25.23
N ARG A 1035 33.14 22.36 24.96
CA ARG A 1035 31.69 22.56 25.16
C ARG A 1035 31.18 22.23 26.56
N VAL A 1036 32.03 22.33 27.58
CA VAL A 1036 31.70 22.04 28.98
C VAL A 1036 30.68 23.06 29.50
N ARG A 1037 29.46 22.60 29.75
CA ARG A 1037 28.30 23.43 30.14
C ARG A 1037 27.58 22.78 31.30
N SER A 1038 27.19 23.56 32.30
CA SER A 1038 26.29 23.08 33.35
C SER A 1038 25.38 24.19 33.83
N THR A 1039 24.15 23.80 34.18
CA THR A 1039 23.15 24.67 34.81
C THR A 1039 22.46 23.99 35.98
N PHE A 1040 22.01 24.79 36.92
CA PHE A 1040 20.95 24.44 37.86
C PHE A 1040 19.86 25.49 37.77
N THR A 1041 18.60 25.06 37.67
CA THR A 1041 17.41 25.91 37.81
C THR A 1041 16.67 25.45 39.05
N ALA A 1042 16.70 26.27 40.09
CA ALA A 1042 15.93 26.07 41.31
C ALA A 1042 14.72 27.00 41.34
N VAL A 1043 13.55 26.48 41.72
CA VAL A 1043 12.33 27.27 41.86
C VAL A 1043 11.74 27.04 43.25
N LEU A 1044 11.46 28.12 43.97
CA LEU A 1044 10.72 28.10 45.22
C LEU A 1044 9.32 28.67 44.97
N THR A 1045 8.28 27.94 45.36
CA THR A 1045 6.88 28.36 45.27
C THR A 1045 6.32 28.61 46.66
N MET A 1046 5.82 29.81 46.91
CA MET A 1046 5.22 30.21 48.18
C MET A 1046 3.70 29.99 48.17
N GLU A 1047 3.13 29.51 49.27
CA GLU A 1047 1.68 29.38 49.43
C GLU A 1047 0.98 30.73 49.72
N ASP A 1048 -0.33 30.80 49.42
CA ASP A 1048 -1.17 31.98 49.68
C ASP A 1048 -1.23 32.30 51.18
N GLY A 1049 -0.57 33.39 51.56
CA GLY A 1049 -0.37 33.81 52.96
C GLY A 1049 1.08 34.12 53.30
N LEU A 1050 2.04 33.73 52.44
CA LEU A 1050 3.40 34.28 52.43
C LEU A 1050 3.49 35.50 51.50
N VAL A 1051 4.47 36.37 51.73
CA VAL A 1051 4.73 37.55 50.88
C VAL A 1051 6.20 37.58 50.46
N LEU A 1052 6.45 37.38 49.17
CA LEU A 1052 7.76 37.58 48.56
C LEU A 1052 8.14 39.08 48.49
N PRO A 1053 9.42 39.43 48.67
CA PRO A 1053 9.91 40.79 48.41
C PRO A 1053 9.73 41.18 46.94
N GLU A 1054 9.60 42.49 46.66
CA GLU A 1054 9.42 42.99 45.28
C GLU A 1054 10.60 42.61 44.38
N ASN A 1055 11.82 42.72 44.91
CA ASN A 1055 13.06 42.33 44.27
C ASN A 1055 13.72 41.24 45.14
N PRO A 1056 13.42 39.94 44.92
CA PRO A 1056 14.11 38.88 45.64
C PRO A 1056 15.59 38.83 45.29
N THR A 1057 16.40 38.36 46.24
CA THR A 1057 17.82 38.09 46.05
C THR A 1057 18.09 36.65 46.48
N ALA A 1058 19.18 36.07 46.00
CA ALA A 1058 19.65 34.76 46.43
C ALA A 1058 21.17 34.80 46.63
N SER A 1059 21.66 34.01 47.57
CA SER A 1059 23.08 33.73 47.76
C SER A 1059 23.34 32.22 47.75
N LEU A 1060 24.52 31.83 47.29
CA LEU A 1060 24.95 30.43 47.15
C LEU A 1060 26.13 30.18 48.11
N THR A 1061 26.34 28.94 48.56
CA THR A 1061 27.59 28.55 49.25
C THR A 1061 28.81 28.92 48.41
N ASP A 1062 29.83 29.53 49.04
CA ASP A 1062 31.10 29.86 48.39
C ASP A 1062 31.77 28.60 47.80
N ASN A 1063 32.02 28.63 46.48
CA ASN A 1063 32.61 27.54 45.70
C ASN A 1063 33.24 28.11 44.41
N ASP A 1064 34.14 27.38 43.76
CA ASP A 1064 34.84 27.84 42.54
C ASP A 1064 34.17 27.44 41.21
N LEU A 1065 33.09 26.65 41.25
CA LEU A 1065 32.47 26.08 40.06
C LEU A 1065 31.26 26.88 39.54
N PHE A 1066 30.30 27.20 40.41
CA PHE A 1066 28.99 27.75 40.05
C PHE A 1066 28.79 29.17 40.58
N GLU A 1067 28.10 30.00 39.80
CA GLU A 1067 27.57 31.30 40.21
C GLU A 1067 26.12 31.49 39.76
N ILE A 1068 25.38 32.35 40.48
CA ILE A 1068 24.00 32.71 40.14
C ILE A 1068 24.02 33.61 38.90
N ARG A 1069 23.24 33.22 37.89
CA ARG A 1069 23.09 33.89 36.59
C ARG A 1069 21.85 34.79 36.55
N SER A 1070 20.73 34.36 37.14
CA SER A 1070 19.55 35.20 37.34
C SER A 1070 18.76 34.82 38.59
N VAL A 1071 17.98 35.77 39.10
CA VAL A 1071 16.96 35.59 40.15
C VAL A 1071 15.72 36.35 39.67
N GLU A 1072 14.65 35.63 39.40
CA GLU A 1072 13.44 36.14 38.73
C GLU A 1072 12.20 35.81 39.55
N ARG A 1073 11.19 36.70 39.53
CA ARG A 1073 9.95 36.54 40.28
C ARG A 1073 8.75 36.50 39.35
N GLU A 1074 7.94 35.45 39.47
CA GLU A 1074 6.64 35.35 38.79
C GLU A 1074 5.54 35.09 39.83
N GLY A 1075 4.83 36.14 40.23
CA GLY A 1075 3.76 36.08 41.24
C GLY A 1075 4.26 35.61 42.62
N GLN A 1076 4.01 34.33 42.91
CA GLN A 1076 4.37 33.58 44.13
C GLN A 1076 5.61 32.67 43.95
N ARG A 1077 6.17 32.57 42.73
CA ARG A 1077 7.37 31.78 42.42
C ARG A 1077 8.61 32.68 42.37
N VAL A 1078 9.74 32.16 42.86
CA VAL A 1078 11.09 32.70 42.62
C VAL A 1078 11.91 31.64 41.89
N THR A 1079 12.41 31.98 40.71
CA THR A 1079 13.28 31.14 39.89
C THR A 1079 14.71 31.64 40.00
N ILE A 1080 15.66 30.75 40.30
CA ILE A 1080 17.08 31.03 40.40
C ILE A 1080 17.81 30.14 39.40
N VAL A 1081 18.53 30.75 38.46
CA VAL A 1081 19.39 30.04 37.51
C VAL A 1081 20.84 30.20 37.94
N MET A 1082 21.57 29.09 38.02
CA MET A 1082 23.01 29.02 38.28
C MET A 1082 23.71 28.38 37.09
N GLY A 1083 24.98 28.74 36.86
CA GLY A 1083 25.81 28.16 35.82
C GLY A 1083 27.31 28.26 36.10
N LEU A 1084 28.12 27.61 35.27
CA LEU A 1084 29.57 27.57 35.43
C LEU A 1084 30.19 28.98 35.42
N LYS A 1085 31.16 29.22 36.32
CA LYS A 1085 31.91 30.49 36.44
C LYS A 1085 32.87 30.77 35.26
N LYS A 1086 33.31 29.72 34.56
CA LYS A 1086 34.30 29.79 33.48
C LYS A 1086 34.17 28.61 32.52
N GLU A 1087 34.75 28.77 31.33
CA GLU A 1087 34.95 27.70 30.35
C GLU A 1087 36.07 26.74 30.79
N TYR A 1088 35.97 25.46 30.40
CA TYR A 1088 36.96 24.43 30.71
C TYR A 1088 37.52 23.79 29.45
N THR A 1089 38.80 24.03 29.17
CA THR A 1089 39.56 23.42 28.05
C THR A 1089 40.43 22.23 28.47
N LYS A 1090 40.48 21.92 29.77
CA LYS A 1090 41.20 20.79 30.36
C LYS A 1090 40.32 20.03 31.35
N PHE A 1091 40.40 18.70 31.30
CA PHE A 1091 39.70 17.85 32.25
C PHE A 1091 40.24 17.95 33.68
N SER A 1092 41.56 18.15 33.87
CA SER A 1092 42.15 18.29 35.21
C SER A 1092 41.64 19.53 35.98
N ASP A 1093 41.46 20.65 35.29
CA ASP A 1093 40.84 21.86 35.84
C ASP A 1093 39.37 21.61 36.23
N LEU A 1094 38.59 20.97 35.34
CA LEU A 1094 37.19 20.64 35.59
C LEU A 1094 37.03 19.69 36.78
N TYR A 1095 37.80 18.61 36.80
CA TYR A 1095 37.78 17.61 37.87
C TYR A 1095 38.13 18.23 39.24
N ARG A 1096 39.16 19.09 39.30
CA ARG A 1096 39.56 19.79 40.53
C ARG A 1096 38.42 20.68 41.04
N ASP A 1097 37.82 21.47 40.16
CA ASP A 1097 36.85 22.48 40.56
C ASP A 1097 35.49 21.88 40.91
N VAL A 1098 35.12 20.73 40.31
CA VAL A 1098 33.96 19.91 40.72
C VAL A 1098 34.20 19.21 42.06
N THR A 1099 35.36 18.58 42.25
CA THR A 1099 35.65 17.88 43.53
C THR A 1099 35.90 18.83 44.70
N GLY A 1100 36.23 20.11 44.42
CA GLY A 1100 36.40 21.17 45.42
C GLY A 1100 35.13 21.84 45.93
N VAL A 1101 33.94 21.58 45.35
CA VAL A 1101 32.65 22.03 45.91
C VAL A 1101 32.39 21.29 47.23
N SER A 1102 31.61 21.87 48.15
CA SER A 1102 31.04 21.13 49.30
C SER A 1102 30.17 19.95 48.81
N ASP A 1103 29.94 18.94 49.65
CA ASP A 1103 28.93 17.90 49.36
C ASP A 1103 27.51 18.47 49.44
N THR A 1104 27.29 19.47 50.29
CA THR A 1104 26.03 20.23 50.39
C THR A 1104 26.16 21.63 49.79
N LEU A 1105 25.28 21.97 48.86
CA LEU A 1105 25.16 23.28 48.22
C LEU A 1105 23.89 23.98 48.74
N ASP A 1106 24.06 25.06 49.51
CA ASP A 1106 22.97 25.86 50.07
C ASP A 1106 22.70 27.09 49.20
N MET A 1107 21.42 27.32 48.87
CA MET A 1107 20.91 28.52 48.22
C MET A 1107 19.94 29.25 49.15
N LYS A 1108 20.30 30.44 49.63
CA LYS A 1108 19.54 31.19 50.64
C LYS A 1108 18.76 32.34 50.00
N VAL A 1109 17.44 32.37 50.20
CA VAL A 1109 16.51 33.40 49.69
C VAL A 1109 15.92 34.18 50.87
N PRO A 1110 16.50 35.34 51.23
CA PRO A 1110 16.05 36.15 52.36
C PRO A 1110 14.85 37.04 52.01
N GLY A 1111 14.12 37.47 53.04
CA GLY A 1111 13.13 38.56 52.93
C GLY A 1111 11.69 38.10 52.72
N VAL A 1112 11.40 36.80 52.81
CA VAL A 1112 10.02 36.29 52.72
C VAL A 1112 9.29 36.60 54.01
N LYS A 1113 8.14 37.28 53.91
CA LYS A 1113 7.43 37.85 55.07
C LYS A 1113 6.13 37.12 55.36
N ILE A 1114 5.86 36.90 56.66
CA ILE A 1114 4.56 36.46 57.17
C ILE A 1114 3.74 37.74 57.51
N PRO A 1115 2.52 37.91 56.99
CA PRO A 1115 1.64 39.02 57.37
C PRO A 1115 1.35 39.09 58.88
N ALA A 1116 1.19 40.30 59.40
CA ALA A 1116 1.00 40.54 60.84
C ALA A 1116 -0.43 40.19 61.33
N ASP A 1117 -1.37 40.04 60.41
CA ASP A 1117 -2.76 39.63 60.60
C ASP A 1117 -2.99 38.13 60.36
N THR A 1118 -1.98 37.38 59.93
CA THR A 1118 -2.04 35.91 59.82
C THR A 1118 -2.40 35.28 61.16
N LYS A 1119 -3.38 34.37 61.13
CA LYS A 1119 -3.96 33.78 62.35
C LYS A 1119 -2.97 32.80 62.99
N GLY A 1120 -2.91 32.83 64.32
CA GLY A 1120 -2.19 31.82 65.08
C GLY A 1120 -2.79 30.42 64.83
N GLY A 1121 -1.96 29.44 64.52
CA GLY A 1121 -2.35 28.09 64.10
C GLY A 1121 -2.54 27.91 62.59
N THR A 1122 -2.41 28.97 61.78
CA THR A 1122 -2.31 28.81 60.32
C THR A 1122 -1.00 28.10 59.99
N LYS A 1123 -1.07 27.08 59.12
CA LYS A 1123 0.09 26.48 58.47
C LYS A 1123 0.29 27.14 57.11
N LEU A 1124 1.53 27.39 56.71
CA LEU A 1124 1.89 27.93 55.40
C LEU A 1124 3.06 27.13 54.83
N LYS A 1125 2.96 26.78 53.56
CA LYS A 1125 3.91 25.93 52.86
C LYS A 1125 4.83 26.71 51.90
N VAL A 1126 6.04 26.18 51.71
CA VAL A 1126 6.89 26.42 50.55
C VAL A 1126 7.16 25.08 49.87
N THR A 1127 7.18 25.03 48.53
CA THR A 1127 7.68 23.87 47.77
C THR A 1127 8.89 24.24 46.92
N GLY A 1128 9.78 23.27 46.74
CA GLY A 1128 11.00 23.39 45.95
C GLY A 1128 11.00 22.47 44.73
N GLU A 1129 11.51 22.99 43.62
CA GLU A 1129 11.79 22.23 42.40
C GLU A 1129 13.24 22.54 41.99
N VAL A 1130 14.09 21.54 41.77
CA VAL A 1130 15.43 21.75 41.22
C VAL A 1130 15.65 20.82 40.04
N THR A 1131 16.10 21.38 38.92
CA THR A 1131 16.50 20.66 37.71
C THR A 1131 17.80 21.22 37.15
N GLY A 1132 18.45 20.51 36.22
CA GLY A 1132 19.62 21.05 35.52
C GLY A 1132 20.34 20.02 34.66
N THR A 1133 21.49 20.41 34.12
CA THR A 1133 22.30 19.60 33.20
C THR A 1133 23.80 19.77 33.44
N PHE A 1134 24.58 18.81 32.95
CA PHE A 1134 26.03 18.93 32.78
C PHE A 1134 26.47 18.16 31.53
N THR A 1135 26.86 18.89 30.50
CA THR A 1135 27.28 18.33 29.21
C THR A 1135 28.69 18.78 28.85
N GLY A 1136 29.37 17.99 28.03
CA GLY A 1136 30.68 18.34 27.51
C GLY A 1136 31.35 17.19 26.76
N GLU A 1137 32.46 17.49 26.13
CA GLU A 1137 33.25 16.57 25.31
C GLU A 1137 34.67 16.53 25.86
N ALA A 1138 35.30 15.36 25.86
CA ALA A 1138 36.72 15.25 26.19
C ALA A 1138 37.46 14.28 25.27
N ILE A 1139 38.70 14.65 24.94
CA ILE A 1139 39.58 13.93 24.03
C ILE A 1139 40.86 13.58 24.77
N SER A 1140 41.21 12.28 24.79
CA SER A 1140 42.44 11.79 25.43
C SER A 1140 43.70 12.08 24.60
N GLU A 1141 44.89 11.93 25.19
CA GLU A 1141 46.18 12.02 24.47
C GLU A 1141 46.26 11.03 23.29
N ALA A 1142 45.52 9.92 23.33
CA ALA A 1142 45.40 8.93 22.26
C ALA A 1142 44.39 9.33 21.16
N GLY A 1143 43.79 10.53 21.23
CA GLY A 1143 42.78 11.02 20.28
C GLY A 1143 41.39 10.38 20.44
N THR A 1144 41.13 9.66 21.54
CA THR A 1144 39.81 9.05 21.79
C THR A 1144 38.86 10.09 22.35
N LEU A 1145 37.81 10.42 21.59
CA LEU A 1145 36.70 11.27 21.99
C LEU A 1145 35.66 10.46 22.79
N LYS A 1146 35.23 11.00 23.94
CA LYS A 1146 33.94 10.63 24.58
C LYS A 1146 33.22 11.89 25.04
N ALA A 1147 31.90 11.86 24.98
CA ALA A 1147 31.04 12.86 25.59
C ALA A 1147 30.68 12.48 27.03
N PHE A 1148 30.27 13.48 27.80
CA PHE A 1148 29.48 13.30 29.02
C PHE A 1148 28.22 14.14 28.92
N ASN A 1149 27.09 13.57 29.33
CA ASN A 1149 25.78 14.21 29.25
C ASN A 1149 24.95 13.74 30.46
N TYR A 1150 24.78 14.64 31.42
CA TYR A 1150 23.98 14.40 32.62
C TYR A 1150 22.78 15.34 32.64
N ARG A 1151 21.66 14.81 33.09
CA ARG A 1151 20.50 15.58 33.55
C ARG A 1151 20.29 15.27 35.02
N TRP A 1152 19.84 16.25 35.79
CA TRP A 1152 19.53 16.02 37.19
C TRP A 1152 18.24 16.70 37.64
N LYS A 1153 17.61 16.06 38.62
CA LYS A 1153 16.50 16.61 39.42
C LYS A 1153 16.78 16.37 40.90
N ALA A 1154 16.17 17.17 41.77
CA ALA A 1154 16.19 16.91 43.20
C ALA A 1154 14.89 16.25 43.69
N GLU A 1155 15.00 15.41 44.72
CA GLU A 1155 13.90 14.79 45.47
C GLU A 1155 14.13 14.99 46.97
N GLN A 1156 13.08 15.10 47.79
CA GLN A 1156 13.28 15.37 49.22
C GLN A 1156 13.99 14.20 49.91
N THR A 1157 15.05 14.52 50.66
CA THR A 1157 15.77 13.55 51.49
C THR A 1157 14.88 13.01 52.61
N GLU A 1158 15.15 11.79 53.09
CA GLU A 1158 14.37 11.19 54.17
C GLU A 1158 14.50 11.98 55.49
N GLU A 1159 15.72 12.44 55.81
CA GLU A 1159 16.06 13.23 57.00
C GLU A 1159 15.56 14.70 56.92
N GLY A 1160 15.17 15.15 55.73
CA GLY A 1160 14.54 16.44 55.47
C GLY A 1160 13.05 16.36 55.15
N ARG A 1161 12.39 15.20 55.29
CA ARG A 1161 10.98 15.07 54.92
C ARG A 1161 10.08 15.93 55.83
N ASP A 1162 9.36 16.88 55.23
CA ASP A 1162 8.37 17.73 55.90
C ASP A 1162 7.37 16.94 56.77
N PHE A 1163 7.13 17.43 57.99
CA PHE A 1163 6.36 16.77 59.05
C PHE A 1163 4.87 16.55 58.69
N MET A 1164 4.35 17.30 57.72
CA MET A 1164 2.98 17.15 57.21
C MET A 1164 2.86 16.10 56.10
N ILE A 1165 3.98 15.62 55.54
CA ILE A 1165 3.99 14.55 54.53
C ILE A 1165 3.78 13.18 55.21
N GLN A 1166 2.52 12.75 55.25
CA GLN A 1166 2.13 11.43 55.77
C GLN A 1166 2.30 10.28 54.76
N ASP A 1167 2.58 10.59 53.50
CA ASP A 1167 2.83 9.61 52.43
C ASP A 1167 4.36 9.35 52.32
N PRO A 1168 4.86 8.15 52.67
CA PRO A 1168 6.29 7.85 52.62
C PRO A 1168 6.85 7.74 51.20
N ASP A 1169 5.99 7.52 50.20
CA ASP A 1169 6.42 7.44 48.79
C ASP A 1169 6.51 8.83 48.14
N SER A 1170 6.02 9.89 48.81
CA SER A 1170 6.19 11.28 48.38
C SER A 1170 7.67 11.68 48.31
N LYS A 1171 8.02 12.47 47.28
CA LYS A 1171 9.39 12.99 47.03
C LYS A 1171 9.41 14.51 46.77
N THR A 1172 8.27 15.18 46.95
CA THR A 1172 8.14 16.63 46.80
C THR A 1172 8.95 17.36 47.87
N ILE A 1173 9.90 18.19 47.47
CA ILE A 1173 10.63 19.07 48.40
C ILE A 1173 9.65 20.11 48.94
N GLN A 1174 9.44 20.10 50.25
CA GLN A 1174 8.42 20.87 50.93
C GLN A 1174 8.95 21.38 52.28
N TYR A 1175 8.42 22.50 52.76
CA TYR A 1175 8.60 22.95 54.13
C TYR A 1175 7.34 23.63 54.64
N THR A 1176 6.87 23.26 55.83
CA THR A 1176 5.65 23.82 56.42
C THR A 1176 5.95 24.57 57.72
N ILE A 1177 5.70 25.88 57.75
CA ILE A 1177 5.73 26.66 59.00
C ILE A 1177 4.37 26.63 59.69
N SER A 1178 4.38 26.72 61.02
CA SER A 1178 3.20 26.97 61.86
C SER A 1178 3.26 28.37 62.45
N VAL A 1179 2.32 29.23 62.08
CA VAL A 1179 2.31 30.63 62.52
C VAL A 1179 1.80 30.73 63.96
N VAL A 1180 2.62 31.28 64.86
CA VAL A 1180 2.22 31.61 66.23
C VAL A 1180 1.83 33.08 66.34
N LYS A 1181 0.84 33.37 67.21
CA LYS A 1181 0.38 34.74 67.42
C LYS A 1181 1.36 35.45 68.35
N LYS A 1182 2.07 36.46 67.83
CA LYS A 1182 2.97 37.31 68.62
C LYS A 1182 2.24 37.84 69.87
N ALA A 1183 2.83 37.62 71.05
CA ALA A 1183 2.32 38.19 72.28
C ALA A 1183 2.40 39.73 72.23
N PRO A 1184 1.42 40.48 72.75
CA PRO A 1184 1.49 41.93 72.78
C PRO A 1184 2.65 42.36 73.69
N ASP A 1185 3.58 43.14 73.14
CA ASP A 1185 4.73 43.67 73.87
C ASP A 1185 4.26 44.48 75.08
N LYS A 1186 4.87 44.23 76.24
CA LYS A 1186 4.46 44.79 77.53
C LYS A 1186 4.83 46.29 77.56
N PRO A 1187 3.91 47.20 77.94
CA PRO A 1187 4.21 48.63 77.96
C PRO A 1187 5.13 48.99 79.13
N ASP A 1188 6.38 49.32 78.85
CA ASP A 1188 7.31 49.86 79.85
C ASP A 1188 6.99 51.32 80.20
N THR A 1189 7.18 51.65 81.48
CA THR A 1189 6.82 52.94 82.08
C THR A 1189 7.84 54.05 81.82
N PRO A 1190 7.41 55.32 81.67
CA PRO A 1190 8.29 56.43 81.28
C PRO A 1190 9.02 57.13 82.45
N ASP A 1191 10.32 57.34 82.29
CA ASP A 1191 11.21 58.27 83.03
C ASP A 1191 12.53 58.36 82.20
N LYS A 1192 13.32 59.44 82.11
CA LYS A 1192 13.22 60.85 82.54
C LYS A 1192 14.28 61.70 81.77
N PRO A 1193 14.06 63.00 81.44
CA PRO A 1193 14.96 63.74 80.53
C PRO A 1193 16.07 64.59 81.20
N ASP A 1194 17.23 64.68 80.53
CA ASP A 1194 18.32 65.72 80.52
C ASP A 1194 19.63 65.04 80.04
N LYS A 1195 20.66 65.65 79.39
CA LYS A 1195 20.94 67.01 78.86
C LYS A 1195 22.02 66.93 77.73
N PRO A 1196 22.40 68.03 77.01
CA PRO A 1196 23.00 67.94 75.66
C PRO A 1196 24.52 68.17 75.52
N ASP A 1197 25.12 67.38 74.59
CA ASP A 1197 25.97 67.76 73.44
C ASP A 1197 27.40 68.39 73.56
N LYS A 1198 28.33 67.86 72.72
CA LYS A 1198 29.64 68.41 72.22
C LYS A 1198 30.86 68.48 73.19
N PRO A 1199 32.14 68.59 72.72
CA PRO A 1199 32.61 68.94 71.36
C PRO A 1199 33.77 68.13 70.68
N ASN A 1200 33.84 68.26 69.34
CA ASN A 1200 34.99 68.37 68.39
C ASN A 1200 36.25 67.45 68.37
N LYS A 1201 36.62 67.04 67.13
CA LYS A 1201 37.91 67.25 66.38
C LYS A 1201 39.09 67.92 67.13
N PRO A 1202 40.38 67.64 66.80
CA PRO A 1202 40.97 67.66 65.42
C PRO A 1202 42.13 66.64 65.18
N ASP A 1203 42.93 66.56 64.08
CA ASP A 1203 42.72 66.59 62.60
C ASP A 1203 43.90 65.79 61.92
N LYS A 1204 44.22 66.08 60.64
CA LYS A 1204 45.36 65.61 59.79
C LYS A 1204 46.78 65.78 60.37
N PRO A 1205 47.88 65.19 59.81
CA PRO A 1205 48.29 65.17 58.38
C PRO A 1205 48.52 63.73 57.82
N THR A 1206 49.20 63.39 56.70
CA THR A 1206 50.17 64.09 55.79
C THR A 1206 50.08 63.54 54.33
N ASN A 1207 51.17 63.67 53.55
CA ASN A 1207 51.55 63.11 52.23
C ASN A 1207 53.13 63.10 52.23
N PRO A 1208 53.97 62.91 51.17
CA PRO A 1208 53.76 62.76 49.72
C PRO A 1208 54.65 61.62 49.07
N GLU A 1209 54.98 61.47 47.77
CA GLU A 1209 54.80 62.26 46.53
C GLU A 1209 55.03 61.42 45.23
N LYS A 1210 54.85 62.04 44.05
CA LYS A 1210 55.30 61.67 42.67
C LYS A 1210 54.53 60.50 42.02
N LYS A 1211 53.63 60.68 41.03
CA LYS A 1211 53.30 61.78 40.06
C LYS A 1211 54.21 61.91 38.82
N LYS A 1212 53.57 62.25 37.68
CA LYS A 1212 54.02 62.59 36.31
C LYS A 1212 53.89 61.44 35.28
N ASP A 1213 53.39 61.62 34.04
CA ASP A 1213 52.70 62.73 33.32
C ASP A 1213 51.75 62.08 32.26
N GLU A 1214 50.54 62.56 31.94
CA GLU A 1214 50.14 63.65 31.00
C GLU A 1214 50.66 63.46 29.55
N GLY A 1215 49.89 63.54 28.44
CA GLY A 1215 48.46 63.89 28.20
C GLY A 1215 47.99 63.34 26.81
N GLY A 1216 46.89 63.76 26.15
CA GLY A 1216 46.00 64.92 26.36
C GLY A 1216 44.59 64.75 25.71
N ILE A 1217 43.93 65.84 25.27
CA ILE A 1217 42.44 65.94 25.25
C ILE A 1217 41.81 66.30 23.88
N GLY A 1218 40.90 65.43 23.38
CA GLY A 1218 39.62 65.69 22.65
C GLY A 1218 39.57 66.56 21.37
N PRO A 1219 38.38 66.90 20.82
CA PRO A 1219 37.01 66.33 21.00
C PRO A 1219 36.18 66.17 19.67
N LEU A 1220 34.87 65.82 19.76
CA LEU A 1220 33.81 65.86 18.69
C LEU A 1220 33.95 64.83 17.53
N THR A 1221 32.93 64.27 16.83
CA THR A 1221 31.42 64.21 16.81
C THR A 1221 31.06 62.85 16.15
N GLY A 1222 29.84 62.27 16.17
CA GLY A 1222 28.48 62.66 16.61
C GLY A 1222 27.48 61.50 16.35
N ASP A 1223 26.17 61.73 16.52
CA ASP A 1223 25.15 60.66 16.62
C ASP A 1223 24.76 59.91 15.33
N GLN A 1224 24.40 58.63 15.47
CA GLN A 1224 23.09 58.11 15.01
C GLN A 1224 22.57 56.97 15.90
N THR A 1225 21.24 56.84 15.95
CA THR A 1225 20.50 55.90 16.81
C THR A 1225 20.26 54.54 16.17
N SER A 1226 20.22 53.49 16.98
CA SER A 1226 19.27 52.38 16.78
C SER A 1226 18.71 51.90 18.12
N VAL A 1227 17.45 51.46 18.11
CA VAL A 1227 16.70 50.98 19.27
C VAL A 1227 16.40 49.51 19.05
N LEU A 1228 16.47 48.69 20.10
CA LEU A 1228 15.63 47.50 20.25
C LEU A 1228 15.53 47.14 21.74
N LEU A 1229 14.29 47.02 22.24
CA LEU A 1229 14.00 46.47 23.56
C LEU A 1229 13.77 44.94 23.45
N TRP A 1230 14.02 44.25 24.56
CA TRP A 1230 13.20 43.17 25.13
C TRP A 1230 11.86 42.94 24.39
N GLY A 1231 11.50 41.74 23.96
CA GLY A 1231 11.50 40.46 24.68
C GLY A 1231 10.08 39.85 24.53
N GLY A 1232 9.76 38.64 24.96
CA GLY A 1232 10.55 37.55 25.52
C GLY A 1232 9.68 36.27 25.49
N THR A 1233 10.30 35.10 25.52
CA THR A 1233 9.59 33.80 25.49
C THR A 1233 9.06 33.41 26.86
N ALA A 1234 7.88 32.80 26.91
CA ALA A 1234 7.42 31.98 28.04
C ALA A 1234 6.89 30.63 27.50
N LEU A 1235 7.24 29.54 28.19
CA LEU A 1235 7.08 28.15 27.72
C LEU A 1235 6.89 27.27 28.96
N LEU A 1236 5.87 26.39 28.98
CA LEU A 1236 5.65 25.20 29.84
C LEU A 1236 4.33 24.56 29.31
N ALA A 1237 4.15 23.27 28.99
CA ALA A 1237 4.76 21.98 29.39
C ALA A 1237 4.24 21.43 30.75
N VAL A 1238 4.17 20.12 31.04
CA VAL A 1238 4.82 18.95 30.39
C VAL A 1238 4.16 17.58 30.76
N LEU A 1239 4.33 16.52 29.91
CA LEU A 1239 4.23 15.04 30.19
C LEU A 1239 2.85 14.42 30.59
N ALA A 1240 2.61 13.08 30.56
CA ALA A 1240 3.49 11.91 30.36
C ALA A 1240 2.83 10.64 29.72
N ALA A 1241 3.64 9.80 29.04
CA ALA A 1241 3.61 8.31 28.98
C ALA A 1241 2.40 7.50 28.43
N ALA A 1242 2.54 6.28 27.85
CA ALA A 1242 3.67 5.58 27.21
C ALA A 1242 3.23 4.27 26.47
N GLY A 1243 3.96 3.89 25.39
CA GLY A 1243 4.00 2.51 24.81
C GLY A 1243 2.95 2.16 23.72
N LEU A 1244 3.13 1.14 22.85
CA LEU A 1244 4.20 0.15 22.64
C LEU A 1244 4.09 -0.56 21.23
N ILE A 1245 5.23 -0.98 20.64
CA ILE A 1245 5.43 -2.21 19.80
C ILE A 1245 5.01 -2.27 18.29
N LEU A 1246 6.01 -2.10 17.41
CA LEU A 1246 6.51 -2.98 16.31
C LEU A 1246 5.66 -3.48 15.09
N LYS A 1247 6.42 -3.87 14.02
CA LYS A 1247 6.09 -4.66 12.79
C LYS A 1247 5.49 -3.87 11.61
N ARG A 1248 5.79 -4.14 10.31
CA ARG A 1248 6.78 -5.04 9.64
C ARG A 1248 6.90 -4.71 8.13
N ARG A 1249 8.02 -5.13 7.48
CA ARG A 1249 8.16 -5.83 6.16
C ARG A 1249 7.08 -5.65 5.05
N ARG A 1250 7.38 -5.62 3.74
CA ARG A 1250 8.64 -5.61 2.92
C ARG A 1250 8.22 -5.65 1.42
N ARG A 1251 9.12 -5.27 0.50
CA ARG A 1251 9.00 -5.34 -0.98
C ARG A 1251 8.06 -4.28 -1.59
N SER A 1252 8.31 -3.80 -2.81
CA SER A 1252 9.46 -4.07 -3.72
C SER A 1252 10.76 -3.49 -3.19
#